data_AF-A0A232LNT1-F1
#
_entry.id   AF-A0A232LNT1-F1
#
_cell.length_a   1.000
_cell.length_b   1.000
_cell.length_c   1.000
_cell.angle_alpha   90.00
_cell.angle_beta   90.00
_cell.angle_gamma   90.00
#
_symmetry.space_group_name_H-M   'P 1'
#
loop_
_entity.id
_entity.type
_entity.pdbx_description
1 polymer ?
#
loop_
_entity_poly.entity_id
_entity_poly.type
_entity_poly.pdbx_seq_one_letter_code
_entity_poly.pdbx_strand_id
1 'polypeptide(L)'
;MTKKRKRRNSNRYNHCHSETEDKSRLVSGDSHFGVAQALSLLQESTSPVASKGSTAAAEQDNHTGFAKPPRKKKRVDGVKTKYPTLTYVEGCLQSSIRVADLQSLLLYCFADGIAPQWISMKHSGHVRKVVVLMVPGLELGMFDGTIPMEAKPPTTLDDDSNLGMKKDNDEEAEKENFARWKQGLPPQDRSRRFNPRPLSHDELPEPLQPLADMFPHVWPVKAPGDSRHSKLHSPLQAILLSPSPKTKGIEGQGTGPRPPRGANNWTPDRTPVTTFIHSASELRENGYTLHPILLEPGQSRSADAALPVDGWVDSEITDLNDGEISDSEIQKGSLTAGRDVLAVDCEMCITEGGTSELTRISLVRWDGEVVLDELVKPERPVIDYLTRFSGITKEKLDPVTTTLPDIQRRLLSILNPRTVLVGHSLNADLNALKFTHPFIIDTTIIYPHPRGSYFKCSLKWLTQKYLGKEIQKGETGHDSVEDARAVLELLKQKCEKGERWGISDTSNESIFRRLARSVKSSRPEGYTGAVVDWGAPERGFGSQATVAIGCNTDEEVVSGVRQAVNGDTDDSSVPAGGVDFTWARLRGLEILRGWCNRRPDPNNANESTAIMHPVEDTTVETTSTAAGTSALSNSTFSETVSEMVSHITRIYESLPACTLFVVYSGTGDPREVHRLQGLLKTHRKEFQAGTPWDKLTVKWTDREEQALKKACERAREGCGFLCVK
;
A
#
# COMPACT_ATOMS: atom_id res chain seq x y z
N MET A 1 50.37 20.79 -48.52
CA MET A 1 50.14 22.08 -47.84
C MET A 1 49.03 21.86 -46.80
N THR A 2 49.09 22.10 -45.48
CA THR A 2 50.11 22.57 -44.53
C THR A 2 49.59 22.36 -43.09
N LYS A 3 50.11 21.34 -42.38
CA LYS A 3 50.60 21.31 -40.97
C LYS A 3 49.99 22.22 -39.86
N LYS A 4 49.59 21.61 -38.73
CA LYS A 4 50.23 21.63 -37.36
C LYS A 4 49.30 20.91 -36.34
N ARG A 5 49.70 19.85 -35.60
CA ARG A 5 50.53 19.75 -34.35
C ARG A 5 49.93 20.58 -33.19
N LYS A 6 49.81 20.14 -31.92
CA LYS A 6 50.60 19.17 -31.14
C LYS A 6 49.89 18.83 -29.80
N ARG A 7 50.26 17.66 -29.29
CA ARG A 7 50.03 17.02 -27.98
C ARG A 7 50.80 17.66 -26.81
N ARG A 8 50.31 17.37 -25.60
CA ARG A 8 51.01 16.87 -24.36
C ARG A 8 51.54 17.82 -23.27
N ASN A 9 51.11 17.46 -22.05
CA ASN A 9 51.84 17.19 -20.79
C ASN A 9 52.79 18.24 -20.16
N SER A 10 52.71 18.31 -18.83
CA SER A 10 53.84 18.15 -17.89
C SER A 10 53.29 17.95 -16.47
N ASN A 11 53.57 16.84 -15.77
CA ASN A 11 54.81 16.39 -15.08
C ASN A 11 54.85 16.88 -13.61
N ARG A 12 54.81 15.96 -12.62
CA ARG A 12 55.95 15.30 -11.90
C ARG A 12 56.27 16.05 -10.57
N TYR A 13 56.78 15.47 -9.47
CA TYR A 13 57.76 14.39 -9.27
C TYR A 13 57.79 13.92 -7.79
N ASN A 14 58.06 12.61 -7.56
CA ASN A 14 58.90 11.87 -6.55
C ASN A 14 59.07 12.32 -5.07
N HIS A 15 59.59 11.51 -4.12
CA HIS A 15 59.67 10.08 -3.74
C HIS A 15 60.71 10.01 -2.58
N CYS A 16 60.46 9.14 -1.57
CA CYS A 16 61.41 8.49 -0.64
C CYS A 16 62.17 9.29 0.46
N HIS A 17 62.01 8.89 1.74
CA HIS A 17 63.09 8.29 2.57
C HIS A 17 62.57 7.76 3.93
N SER A 18 63.40 6.88 4.52
CA SER A 18 63.23 5.89 5.59
C SER A 18 63.71 6.35 6.98
N GLU A 19 63.60 5.43 7.97
CA GLU A 19 64.30 5.34 9.29
C GLU A 19 63.64 6.09 10.48
N THR A 20 63.65 5.65 11.75
CA THR A 20 63.66 4.40 12.56
C THR A 20 63.54 4.85 14.03
N GLU A 21 63.04 3.99 14.94
CA GLU A 21 63.13 4.08 16.44
C GLU A 21 62.31 5.22 17.13
N ASP A 22 61.75 5.13 18.35
CA ASP A 22 61.80 4.17 19.46
C ASP A 22 60.54 4.30 20.37
N LYS A 23 60.43 3.39 21.35
CA LYS A 23 59.35 3.09 22.31
C LYS A 23 58.82 4.24 23.18
N SER A 24 57.54 4.21 23.54
CA SER A 24 57.03 3.72 24.85
C SER A 24 55.63 4.25 25.26
N ARG A 25 54.82 3.32 25.80
CA ARG A 25 53.68 3.41 26.76
C ARG A 25 52.80 4.67 26.79
N LEU A 26 51.47 4.46 26.73
CA LEU A 26 50.51 4.69 27.83
C LEU A 26 49.05 4.42 27.37
N VAL A 27 48.40 3.50 28.09
CA VAL A 27 47.03 3.52 28.67
C VAL A 27 45.79 3.75 27.80
N SER A 28 44.84 2.84 28.02
CA SER A 28 43.45 2.71 27.59
C SER A 28 42.51 3.87 27.95
N GLY A 29 41.55 4.13 27.06
CA GLY A 29 40.26 4.77 27.36
C GLY A 29 39.92 5.93 26.44
N ASP A 30 38.88 5.80 25.62
CA ASP A 30 37.71 6.68 25.79
C ASP A 30 36.56 6.34 24.84
N SER A 31 35.45 5.97 25.49
CA SER A 31 34.09 5.96 24.98
C SER A 31 33.61 7.38 24.68
N HIS A 32 33.14 7.61 23.47
CA HIS A 32 32.54 8.88 23.05
C HIS A 32 31.21 9.11 23.79
N PHE A 33 31.24 10.01 24.78
CA PHE A 33 30.10 10.47 25.58
C PHE A 33 29.17 11.37 24.75
N GLY A 34 27.86 11.10 24.79
CA GLY A 34 26.84 11.87 24.08
C GLY A 34 26.37 13.11 24.85
N VAL A 35 26.33 14.25 24.15
CA VAL A 35 25.97 15.61 24.62
C VAL A 35 24.60 15.68 25.33
N ALA A 36 23.69 14.72 25.08
CA ALA A 36 22.37 14.68 25.69
C ALA A 36 22.38 14.35 27.20
N GLN A 37 23.40 13.66 27.70
CA GLN A 37 23.46 13.25 29.11
C GLN A 37 24.09 14.32 30.02
N ALA A 38 24.92 15.20 29.45
CA ALA A 38 25.54 16.33 30.17
C ALA A 38 24.52 17.44 30.52
N LEU A 39 23.52 17.67 29.65
CA LEU A 39 22.49 18.70 29.88
C LEU A 39 21.49 18.31 30.97
N SER A 40 21.26 17.01 31.19
CA SER A 40 20.35 16.53 32.23
C SER A 40 20.94 16.61 33.65
N LEU A 41 22.26 16.71 33.79
CA LEU A 41 22.94 16.80 35.09
C LEU A 41 23.20 18.24 35.55
N LEU A 42 23.04 19.23 34.66
CA LEU A 42 23.28 20.65 34.95
C LEU A 42 22.03 21.41 35.43
N GLN A 43 20.85 20.78 35.47
CA GLN A 43 19.59 21.42 35.93
C GLN A 43 19.12 20.96 37.31
N GLU A 44 19.80 20.01 37.96
CA GLU A 44 19.46 19.52 39.31
C GLU A 44 20.54 19.84 40.34
N SER A 45 20.90 21.11 40.50
CA SER A 45 21.46 21.58 41.77
C SER A 45 21.38 23.10 41.85
N THR A 46 20.57 23.62 42.77
CA THR A 46 20.96 24.60 43.80
C THR A 46 19.74 25.35 44.36
N SER A 47 19.51 25.19 45.66
CA SER A 47 18.96 26.18 46.61
C SER A 47 18.90 25.51 47.99
N PRO A 48 18.98 26.20 49.15
CA PRO A 48 19.22 27.64 49.36
C PRO A 48 20.23 27.97 50.50
N VAL A 49 20.73 29.22 50.56
CA VAL A 49 21.08 29.90 51.83
C VAL A 49 20.68 31.37 51.73
N ALA A 50 20.08 31.89 52.80
CA ALA A 50 19.52 33.23 52.96
C ALA A 50 20.52 34.26 53.48
N SER A 51 20.37 35.54 53.08
CA SER A 51 20.70 36.72 53.92
C SER A 51 20.08 38.02 53.40
N LYS A 52 19.82 38.93 54.35
CA LYS A 52 19.05 40.20 54.32
C LYS A 52 19.73 41.40 53.64
N GLY A 53 18.93 42.44 53.33
CA GLY A 53 19.31 43.88 53.23
C GLY A 53 19.07 44.49 51.84
N SER A 54 17.98 45.20 51.54
CA SER A 54 17.60 46.60 51.82
C SER A 54 17.74 47.55 50.60
N THR A 55 16.62 48.23 50.30
CA THR A 55 16.43 49.60 49.75
C THR A 55 16.71 49.97 48.29
N ALA A 56 15.63 50.47 47.65
CA ALA A 56 15.50 51.53 46.63
C ALA A 56 16.03 51.22 45.20
N ALA A 57 15.44 51.62 44.09
CA ALA A 57 14.33 52.53 43.76
C ALA A 57 13.67 52.09 42.43
N ALA A 58 12.53 52.70 42.15
CA ALA A 58 11.61 52.43 41.05
C ALA A 58 12.17 52.68 39.64
N GLU A 59 11.66 51.92 38.67
CA GLU A 59 11.17 52.47 37.40
C GLU A 59 10.04 51.56 36.86
N GLN A 60 8.94 52.20 36.52
CA GLN A 60 7.71 51.61 36.01
C GLN A 60 7.88 51.26 34.53
N ASP A 61 7.36 50.11 34.09
CA ASP A 61 6.62 50.11 32.83
C ASP A 61 5.47 49.09 32.86
N ASN A 62 4.31 49.56 32.45
CA ASN A 62 3.03 48.87 32.47
C ASN A 62 2.87 48.02 31.21
N HIS A 63 2.61 46.71 31.36
CA HIS A 63 1.73 46.03 30.41
C HIS A 63 0.92 44.93 31.11
N THR A 64 -0.39 45.16 31.12
CA THR A 64 -1.45 44.31 31.62
C THR A 64 -1.73 43.16 30.65
N GLY A 65 -1.71 41.92 31.16
CA GLY A 65 -2.12 40.72 30.42
C GLY A 65 -2.50 39.62 31.40
N PHE A 66 -3.79 39.31 31.47
CA PHE A 66 -4.38 38.34 32.39
C PHE A 66 -3.78 36.92 32.24
N ALA A 67 -3.03 36.46 33.23
CA ALA A 67 -2.58 35.07 33.33
C ALA A 67 -3.68 34.21 34.00
N LYS A 68 -4.24 33.25 33.26
CA LYS A 68 -5.10 32.19 33.81
C LYS A 68 -4.26 31.28 34.75
N PRO A 69 -4.80 30.81 35.88
CA PRO A 69 -4.03 30.04 36.87
C PRO A 69 -3.72 28.62 36.37
N PRO A 70 -2.58 28.02 36.77
CA PRO A 70 -2.22 26.67 36.34
C PRO A 70 -3.16 25.62 36.95
N ARG A 71 -3.74 24.78 36.09
CA ARG A 71 -4.62 23.65 36.48
C ARG A 71 -3.87 22.69 37.42
N LYS A 72 -4.48 22.39 38.58
CA LYS A 72 -3.94 21.48 39.60
C LYS A 72 -3.63 20.09 39.02
N LYS A 73 -2.44 19.55 39.32
CA LYS A 73 -2.00 18.20 38.93
C LYS A 73 -3.00 17.15 39.44
N LYS A 74 -3.68 16.44 38.54
CA LYS A 74 -4.62 15.35 38.87
C LYS A 74 -3.86 14.18 39.50
N ARG A 75 -4.32 13.74 40.67
CA ARG A 75 -3.89 12.50 41.33
C ARG A 75 -4.81 11.37 40.85
N VAL A 76 -4.24 10.25 40.42
CA VAL A 76 -4.96 8.99 40.20
C VAL A 76 -4.45 8.03 41.28
N ASP A 77 -5.34 7.48 42.10
CA ASP A 77 -5.08 6.47 43.14
C ASP A 77 -4.02 6.82 44.21
N GLY A 78 -3.87 8.10 44.58
CA GLY A 78 -3.07 8.50 45.75
C GLY A 78 -1.54 8.34 45.60
N VAL A 79 -1.04 7.75 44.52
CA VAL A 79 0.40 7.62 44.20
C VAL A 79 0.83 8.76 43.28
N LYS A 80 2.09 9.25 43.41
CA LYS A 80 2.70 10.18 42.45
C LYS A 80 2.97 9.45 41.12
N THR A 81 1.92 9.10 40.40
CA THR A 81 2.01 8.36 39.14
C THR A 81 2.46 9.31 38.04
N LYS A 82 3.51 8.92 37.32
CA LYS A 82 4.06 9.67 36.20
C LYS A 82 3.06 9.59 35.03
N TYR A 83 2.44 10.71 34.67
CA TYR A 83 1.46 10.77 33.58
C TYR A 83 2.16 10.83 32.21
N PRO A 84 1.72 10.04 31.20
CA PRO A 84 2.26 10.18 29.85
C PRO A 84 1.92 11.56 29.30
N THR A 85 2.91 12.25 28.73
CA THR A 85 2.71 13.61 28.20
C THR A 85 3.41 13.75 26.86
N LEU A 86 2.66 14.23 25.86
CA LEU A 86 3.17 14.57 24.55
C LEU A 86 3.74 16.00 24.56
N THR A 87 4.91 16.17 23.97
CA THR A 87 5.50 17.48 23.71
C THR A 87 6.06 17.45 22.29
N TYR A 88 5.60 18.37 21.46
CA TYR A 88 6.12 18.53 20.10
C TYR A 88 7.37 19.41 20.12
N VAL A 89 8.26 19.22 19.15
CA VAL A 89 9.48 20.01 19.01
C VAL A 89 9.20 21.15 18.05
N GLU A 90 9.30 22.39 18.51
CA GLU A 90 9.10 23.58 17.67
C GLU A 90 10.27 23.76 16.68
N GLY A 91 9.95 23.91 15.39
CA GLY A 91 10.86 24.49 14.39
C GLY A 91 11.80 23.55 13.63
N CYS A 92 11.52 22.25 13.48
CA CYS A 92 12.51 21.31 12.91
C CYS A 92 12.04 20.40 11.75
N LEU A 93 10.78 20.44 11.31
CA LEU A 93 10.32 19.51 10.25
C LEU A 93 10.62 20.03 8.84
N GLN A 94 11.41 19.24 8.11
CA GLN A 94 11.71 19.46 6.69
C GLN A 94 10.67 18.84 5.74
N SER A 95 9.76 18.02 6.28
CA SER A 95 8.68 17.35 5.53
C SER A 95 7.54 16.97 6.48
N SER A 96 6.31 16.87 5.95
CA SER A 96 5.16 16.34 6.70
C SER A 96 5.45 14.94 7.25
N ILE A 97 4.92 14.65 8.44
CA ILE A 97 4.99 13.30 9.02
C ILE A 97 4.17 12.33 8.16
N ARG A 98 4.58 11.07 8.06
CA ARG A 98 3.87 10.06 7.26
C ARG A 98 2.97 9.23 8.17
N VAL A 99 1.97 8.56 7.58
CA VAL A 99 1.15 7.56 8.31
C VAL A 99 2.03 6.49 9.00
N ALA A 100 3.12 6.06 8.36
CA ALA A 100 4.08 5.13 8.95
C ALA A 100 4.83 5.70 10.18
N ASP A 101 4.97 7.02 10.28
CA ASP A 101 5.58 7.68 11.44
C ASP A 101 4.62 7.68 12.64
N LEU A 102 3.29 7.72 12.40
CA LEU A 102 2.27 7.49 13.44
C LEU A 102 2.30 6.03 13.93
N GLN A 103 2.45 5.07 13.02
CA GLN A 103 2.64 3.65 13.37
C GLN A 103 3.88 3.47 14.26
N SER A 104 4.97 4.16 13.94
CA SER A 104 6.21 4.10 14.71
C SER A 104 6.05 4.62 16.14
N LEU A 105 5.21 5.65 16.36
CA LEU A 105 4.87 6.13 17.70
C LEU A 105 4.09 5.08 18.50
N LEU A 106 3.10 4.43 17.89
CA LEU A 106 2.37 3.31 18.52
C LEU A 106 3.32 2.16 18.89
N LEU A 107 4.20 1.76 17.98
CA LEU A 107 5.19 0.72 18.22
C LEU A 107 6.22 1.13 19.29
N TYR A 108 6.54 2.42 19.44
CA TYR A 108 7.38 2.90 20.54
C TYR A 108 6.68 2.76 21.90
N CYS A 109 5.35 2.96 21.96
CA CYS A 109 4.59 2.77 23.19
C CYS A 109 4.49 1.30 23.61
N PHE A 110 4.18 0.38 22.69
CA PHE A 110 3.84 -1.02 23.03
C PHE A 110 4.82 -2.07 22.53
N ALA A 111 5.71 -1.76 21.59
CA ALA A 111 6.62 -2.72 20.98
C ALA A 111 8.09 -2.27 21.01
N ASP A 112 8.85 -2.73 20.02
CA ASP A 112 10.26 -2.47 19.76
C ASP A 112 10.49 -1.22 18.88
N GLY A 113 9.50 -0.32 18.81
CA GLY A 113 9.60 0.92 18.03
C GLY A 113 10.63 1.89 18.60
N ILE A 114 11.25 2.68 17.72
CA ILE A 114 12.20 3.72 18.10
C ILE A 114 11.42 5.01 18.39
N ALA A 115 11.85 5.75 19.42
CA ALA A 115 11.29 7.05 19.76
C ALA A 115 11.30 7.99 18.52
N PRO A 116 10.14 8.51 18.09
CA PRO A 116 10.09 9.44 16.98
C PRO A 116 10.84 10.74 17.28
N GLN A 117 11.41 11.36 16.24
CA GLN A 117 12.14 12.63 16.40
C GLN A 117 11.22 13.87 16.32
N TRP A 118 10.04 13.71 15.72
CA TRP A 118 9.07 14.80 15.51
C TRP A 118 8.18 15.06 16.73
N ILE A 119 8.13 14.11 17.68
CA ILE A 119 7.36 14.23 18.91
C ILE A 119 8.07 13.51 20.06
N SER A 120 8.09 14.13 21.24
CA SER A 120 8.62 13.54 22.46
C SER A 120 7.48 13.10 23.37
N MET A 121 7.54 11.86 23.86
CA MET A 121 6.61 11.35 24.85
C MET A 121 7.33 11.11 26.18
N LYS A 122 7.05 11.96 27.17
CA LYS A 122 7.48 11.74 28.55
C LYS A 122 6.66 10.63 29.16
N HIS A 123 7.31 9.74 29.91
CA HIS A 123 6.68 8.61 30.60
C HIS A 123 5.93 7.65 29.66
N SER A 124 6.45 7.38 28.46
CA SER A 124 5.83 6.50 27.47
C SER A 124 5.46 5.11 28.00
N GLY A 125 6.23 4.56 28.93
CA GLY A 125 5.92 3.28 29.60
C GLY A 125 4.66 3.29 30.49
N HIS A 126 4.04 4.45 30.73
CA HIS A 126 2.79 4.58 31.48
C HIS A 126 1.55 4.70 30.56
N VAL A 127 1.73 4.66 29.23
CA VAL A 127 0.61 4.54 28.30
C VAL A 127 -0.05 3.18 28.50
N ARG A 128 -1.34 3.18 28.81
CA ARG A 128 -2.11 1.95 29.12
C ARG A 128 -2.86 1.43 27.92
N LYS A 129 -3.41 2.33 27.09
CA LYS A 129 -4.15 2.00 25.87
C LYS A 129 -3.74 2.94 24.74
N VAL A 130 -3.90 2.49 23.51
CA VAL A 130 -3.76 3.33 22.31
C VAL A 130 -5.00 3.14 21.44
N VAL A 131 -5.63 4.25 21.05
CA VAL A 131 -6.75 4.26 20.11
C VAL A 131 -6.34 5.07 18.88
N VAL A 132 -6.44 4.45 17.71
CA VAL A 132 -6.14 5.06 16.41
C VAL A 132 -7.41 5.09 15.58
N LEU A 133 -7.93 6.29 15.30
CA LEU A 133 -9.16 6.51 14.56
C LEU A 133 -8.85 7.11 13.18
N MET A 134 -9.22 6.40 12.12
CA MET A 134 -9.16 6.91 10.75
C MET A 134 -10.46 7.62 10.39
N VAL A 135 -10.38 8.82 9.83
CA VAL A 135 -11.53 9.64 9.42
C VAL A 135 -11.31 10.18 8.00
N PRO A 136 -11.48 9.33 6.97
CA PRO A 136 -11.36 9.76 5.59
C PRO A 136 -12.44 10.79 5.27
N GLY A 137 -12.09 11.77 4.45
CA GLY A 137 -12.91 12.94 4.17
C GLY A 137 -12.48 14.18 4.93
N LEU A 138 -11.73 14.04 6.04
CA LEU A 138 -11.22 15.16 6.82
C LEU A 138 -9.96 15.76 6.17
N GLU A 139 -9.90 17.08 5.99
CA GLU A 139 -8.78 17.77 5.34
C GLU A 139 -8.30 18.98 6.13
N LEU A 140 -7.01 19.35 5.97
CA LEU A 140 -6.46 20.58 6.55
C LEU A 140 -7.23 21.83 6.11
N GLY A 141 -7.76 21.82 4.89
CA GLY A 141 -8.50 22.94 4.32
C GLY A 141 -9.77 23.32 5.08
N MET A 142 -10.29 22.39 5.89
CA MET A 142 -11.44 22.62 6.76
C MET A 142 -11.09 23.50 7.97
N PHE A 143 -9.81 23.53 8.36
CA PHE A 143 -9.32 24.28 9.52
C PHE A 143 -8.79 25.68 9.15
N ASP A 144 -8.34 25.88 7.91
CA ASP A 144 -7.85 27.18 7.43
C ASP A 144 -8.84 27.93 6.53
N GLY A 145 -10.04 27.38 6.34
CA GLY A 145 -11.12 28.00 5.59
C GLY A 145 -10.99 27.90 4.07
N THR A 146 -9.99 27.16 3.55
CA THR A 146 -9.88 26.91 2.10
C THR A 146 -10.98 25.99 1.57
N ILE A 147 -11.60 25.19 2.43
CA ILE A 147 -12.82 24.41 2.15
C ILE A 147 -13.99 25.07 2.87
N PRO A 148 -14.89 25.77 2.15
CA PRO A 148 -16.06 26.41 2.75
C PRO A 148 -17.00 25.38 3.37
N MET A 149 -17.45 25.64 4.60
CA MET A 149 -18.42 24.77 5.32
C MET A 149 -19.88 25.12 4.99
N GLU A 150 -20.13 26.33 4.48
CA GLU A 150 -21.45 26.81 4.06
C GLU A 150 -21.43 27.20 2.58
N ALA A 151 -22.51 26.91 1.85
CA ALA A 151 -22.71 27.42 0.50
C ALA A 151 -23.00 28.92 0.60
N LYS A 152 -22.23 29.77 -0.10
CA LYS A 152 -22.57 31.20 -0.19
C LYS A 152 -23.95 31.33 -0.83
N PRO A 153 -24.87 32.15 -0.27
CA PRO A 153 -26.12 32.46 -0.94
C PRO A 153 -25.82 33.14 -2.29
N PRO A 154 -26.67 32.95 -3.31
CA PRO A 154 -26.48 33.59 -4.61
C PRO A 154 -26.75 35.08 -4.44
N THR A 155 -25.72 35.87 -4.15
CA THR A 155 -25.82 37.32 -4.22
C THR A 155 -25.88 37.75 -5.68
N THR A 156 -26.81 38.67 -5.89
CA THR A 156 -27.22 39.33 -7.13
C THR A 156 -26.08 39.66 -8.09
N LEU A 157 -26.40 39.44 -9.37
CA LEU A 157 -25.71 39.87 -10.58
C LEU A 157 -25.01 41.23 -10.43
N ASP A 158 -23.72 41.21 -10.09
CA ASP A 158 -22.79 42.29 -10.39
C ASP A 158 -21.56 41.66 -11.06
N ASP A 159 -21.56 41.79 -12.39
CA ASP A 159 -20.44 41.77 -13.33
C ASP A 159 -19.17 40.99 -12.92
N ASP A 160 -19.18 39.67 -13.07
CA ASP A 160 -18.01 38.82 -12.83
C ASP A 160 -17.64 38.01 -14.08
N SER A 161 -17.06 38.70 -15.06
CA SER A 161 -16.27 38.10 -16.14
C SER A 161 -14.84 37.76 -15.69
N ASN A 162 -14.66 37.31 -14.44
CA ASN A 162 -13.36 36.95 -13.91
C ASN A 162 -13.39 35.80 -12.88
N LEU A 163 -14.17 34.74 -13.13
CA LEU A 163 -13.95 33.42 -12.52
C LEU A 163 -12.71 32.75 -13.14
N GLY A 164 -11.55 33.38 -12.96
CA GLY A 164 -10.26 32.74 -13.11
C GLY A 164 -10.07 31.78 -11.93
N MET A 165 -9.91 30.49 -12.25
CA MET A 165 -9.20 29.53 -11.40
C MET A 165 -8.09 30.24 -10.63
N LYS A 166 -8.25 30.41 -9.30
CA LYS A 166 -7.13 30.83 -8.46
C LYS A 166 -6.04 29.80 -8.67
N LYS A 167 -4.95 30.22 -9.32
CA LYS A 167 -3.77 29.39 -9.54
C LYS A 167 -3.30 28.88 -8.20
N ASP A 168 -2.87 27.62 -8.20
CA ASP A 168 -2.26 26.94 -7.06
C ASP A 168 -1.29 27.88 -6.33
N ASN A 169 -1.43 27.97 -5.01
CA ASN A 169 -0.50 28.67 -4.12
C ASN A 169 0.97 28.26 -4.38
N ASP A 170 1.23 27.08 -4.96
CA ASP A 170 2.58 26.60 -5.28
C ASP A 170 3.18 27.25 -6.55
N GLU A 171 2.39 27.59 -7.58
CA GLU A 171 2.90 28.30 -8.77
C GLU A 171 3.11 29.79 -8.50
N GLU A 172 2.25 30.39 -7.67
CA GLU A 172 2.46 31.74 -7.16
C GLU A 172 3.63 31.79 -6.17
N ALA A 173 3.75 30.82 -5.27
CA ALA A 173 4.91 30.73 -4.36
C ALA A 173 6.22 30.45 -5.10
N GLU A 174 6.25 29.70 -6.21
CA GLU A 174 7.45 29.55 -7.04
C GLU A 174 7.80 30.85 -7.76
N LYS A 175 6.81 31.60 -8.25
CA LYS A 175 7.02 32.93 -8.83
C LYS A 175 7.48 33.96 -7.79
N GLU A 176 6.91 33.93 -6.59
CA GLU A 176 7.32 34.77 -5.46
C GLU A 176 8.71 34.40 -4.94
N ASN A 177 9.04 33.10 -4.85
CA ASN A 177 10.39 32.65 -4.49
C ASN A 177 11.41 33.04 -5.57
N PHE A 178 11.03 32.94 -6.85
CA PHE A 178 11.86 33.41 -7.96
C PHE A 178 12.03 34.94 -7.93
N ALA A 179 10.99 35.69 -7.56
CA ALA A 179 11.07 37.14 -7.37
C ALA A 179 11.93 37.53 -6.15
N ARG A 180 11.81 36.83 -5.02
CA ARG A 180 12.66 37.00 -3.82
C ARG A 180 14.11 36.66 -4.10
N TRP A 181 14.36 35.57 -4.83
CA TRP A 181 15.69 35.17 -5.28
C TRP A 181 16.33 36.24 -6.18
N LYS A 182 15.57 36.82 -7.12
CA LYS A 182 16.03 37.98 -7.92
C LYS A 182 16.38 39.21 -7.06
N GLN A 183 15.77 39.35 -5.89
CA GLN A 183 16.03 40.42 -4.92
C GLN A 183 17.10 40.05 -3.88
N GLY A 184 17.75 38.89 -3.99
CA GLY A 184 18.78 38.43 -3.05
C GLY A 184 18.23 38.02 -1.67
N LEU A 185 16.90 37.90 -1.54
CA LEU A 185 16.25 37.47 -0.30
C LEU A 185 16.22 35.93 -0.24
N PRO A 186 16.41 35.34 0.95
CA PRO A 186 16.25 33.90 1.12
C PRO A 186 14.84 33.45 0.73
N PRO A 187 14.66 32.19 0.28
CA PRO A 187 13.35 31.62 -0.01
C PRO A 187 12.38 31.81 1.17
N GLN A 188 11.08 31.87 0.91
CA GLN A 188 10.07 31.88 1.97
C GLN A 188 10.30 30.70 2.93
N ASP A 189 10.14 30.95 4.23
CA ASP A 189 10.26 29.93 5.26
C ASP A 189 9.12 28.89 5.11
N ARG A 190 9.42 27.77 4.46
CA ARG A 190 8.50 26.66 4.23
C ARG A 190 8.31 25.79 5.49
N SER A 191 9.00 26.06 6.60
CA SER A 191 8.89 25.27 7.84
C SER A 191 7.45 25.24 8.37
N ARG A 192 6.67 26.31 8.15
CA ARG A 192 5.25 26.40 8.54
C ARG A 192 4.31 25.46 7.77
N ARG A 193 4.71 24.93 6.60
CA ARG A 193 3.89 23.98 5.82
C ARG A 193 3.86 22.60 6.46
N PHE A 194 4.92 22.21 7.16
CA PHE A 194 5.10 20.87 7.71
C PHE A 194 4.92 20.80 9.22
N ASN A 195 5.03 21.94 9.90
CA ASN A 195 4.87 22.02 11.35
C ASN A 195 3.39 21.91 11.76
N PRO A 196 3.12 21.36 12.96
CA PRO A 196 1.78 21.37 13.54
C PRO A 196 1.25 22.80 13.73
N ARG A 197 -0.05 22.99 13.52
CA ARG A 197 -0.74 24.26 13.78
C ARG A 197 -1.52 24.16 15.09
N PRO A 198 -1.38 25.13 16.02
CA PRO A 198 -2.19 25.13 17.24
C PRO A 198 -3.67 25.28 16.90
N LEU A 199 -4.53 24.61 17.64
CA LEU A 199 -5.98 24.74 17.52
C LEU A 199 -6.49 25.71 18.58
N SER A 200 -7.23 26.73 18.16
CA SER A 200 -7.92 27.67 19.03
C SER A 200 -9.42 27.57 18.79
N HIS A 201 -10.19 27.37 19.87
CA HIS A 201 -11.64 27.21 19.79
C HIS A 201 -12.32 28.37 19.03
N ASP A 202 -11.88 29.61 19.28
CA ASP A 202 -12.49 30.81 18.71
C ASP A 202 -12.13 31.06 17.23
N GLU A 203 -11.07 30.42 16.73
CA GLU A 203 -10.59 30.60 15.34
C GLU A 203 -11.15 29.53 14.39
N LEU A 204 -11.78 28.47 14.92
CA LEU A 204 -12.30 27.37 14.13
C LEU A 204 -13.77 27.58 13.74
N PRO A 205 -14.20 27.08 12.56
CA PRO A 205 -15.61 26.97 12.21
C PRO A 205 -16.40 26.20 13.27
N GLU A 206 -17.65 26.62 13.54
CA GLU A 206 -18.52 26.06 14.59
C GLU A 206 -18.51 24.51 14.67
N PRO A 207 -18.64 23.76 13.55
CA PRO A 207 -18.61 22.30 13.58
C PRO A 207 -17.32 21.68 14.15
N LEU A 208 -16.18 22.37 14.02
CA LEU A 208 -14.85 21.86 14.37
C LEU A 208 -14.36 22.32 15.74
N GLN A 209 -15.02 23.28 16.38
CA GLN A 209 -14.60 23.87 17.65
C GLN A 209 -14.35 22.83 18.77
N PRO A 210 -15.18 21.77 18.93
CA PRO A 210 -14.93 20.77 19.97
C PRO A 210 -13.60 20.01 19.82
N LEU A 211 -13.01 19.98 18.62
CA LEU A 211 -11.69 19.37 18.42
C LEU A 211 -10.58 20.14 19.15
N ALA A 212 -10.70 21.47 19.27
CA ALA A 212 -9.71 22.30 19.97
C ALA A 212 -9.69 22.05 21.49
N ASP A 213 -10.80 21.57 22.06
CA ASP A 213 -10.88 21.21 23.48
C ASP A 213 -10.17 19.88 23.79
N MET A 214 -10.06 19.01 22.78
CA MET A 214 -9.44 17.68 22.91
C MET A 214 -7.97 17.67 22.46
N PHE A 215 -7.66 18.37 21.37
CA PHE A 215 -6.37 18.30 20.70
C PHE A 215 -5.67 19.66 20.69
N PRO A 216 -4.38 19.71 21.06
CA PRO A 216 -3.66 20.98 21.10
C PRO A 216 -3.26 21.47 19.69
N HIS A 217 -3.06 20.54 18.74
CA HIS A 217 -2.57 20.85 17.40
C HIS A 217 -3.19 19.95 16.33
N VAL A 218 -3.31 20.50 15.12
CA VAL A 218 -3.53 19.74 13.88
C VAL A 218 -2.20 19.55 13.14
N TRP A 219 -1.94 18.33 12.70
CA TRP A 219 -0.70 17.92 12.05
C TRP A 219 -0.93 17.66 10.56
N PRO A 220 -0.09 18.18 9.67
CA PRO A 220 -0.03 17.71 8.29
C PRO A 220 0.52 16.27 8.23
N VAL A 221 -0.31 15.32 7.77
CA VAL A 221 0.04 13.89 7.68
C VAL A 221 0.02 13.44 6.22
N LYS A 222 1.12 12.87 5.75
CA LYS A 222 1.29 12.43 4.36
C LYS A 222 0.93 10.97 4.17
N ALA A 223 0.01 10.72 3.25
CA ALA A 223 -0.39 9.38 2.84
C ALA A 223 0.73 8.64 2.08
N PRO A 224 0.79 7.30 2.16
CA PRO A 224 1.77 6.51 1.43
C PRO A 224 1.50 6.62 -0.08
N GLY A 225 2.56 6.66 -0.87
CA GLY A 225 2.46 6.84 -2.32
C GLY A 225 3.81 7.14 -2.96
N ASP A 226 3.86 7.01 -4.28
CA ASP A 226 5.04 7.27 -5.09
C ASP A 226 4.80 8.48 -6.00
N SER A 227 5.53 9.57 -5.73
CA SER A 227 5.48 10.80 -6.54
C SER A 227 6.11 10.62 -7.93
N ARG A 228 6.97 9.61 -8.13
CA ARG A 228 7.61 9.35 -9.43
C ARG A 228 6.69 8.61 -10.39
N HIS A 229 5.86 7.73 -9.87
CA HIS A 229 4.94 6.91 -10.66
C HIS A 229 3.47 7.35 -10.54
N SER A 230 3.22 8.48 -9.88
CA SER A 230 1.87 9.03 -9.63
C SER A 230 0.91 7.97 -9.09
N LYS A 231 1.34 7.31 -8.00
CA LYS A 231 0.57 6.26 -7.33
C LYS A 231 0.26 6.61 -5.89
N LEU A 232 -1.00 6.46 -5.52
CA LEU A 232 -1.49 6.50 -4.15
C LEU A 232 -1.52 5.08 -3.59
N HIS A 233 -1.01 4.88 -2.37
CA HIS A 233 -1.09 3.60 -1.67
C HIS A 233 -2.10 3.67 -0.52
N SER A 234 -2.57 2.51 -0.05
CA SER A 234 -3.56 2.45 1.02
C SER A 234 -2.97 2.92 2.37
N PRO A 235 -3.57 3.91 3.04
CA PRO A 235 -3.17 4.29 4.40
C PRO A 235 -3.36 3.16 5.41
N LEU A 236 -4.31 2.25 5.17
CA LEU A 236 -4.55 1.07 6.03
C LEU A 236 -3.33 0.15 6.05
N GLN A 237 -2.72 -0.09 4.89
CA GLN A 237 -1.48 -0.87 4.82
C GLN A 237 -0.34 -0.19 5.59
N ALA A 238 -0.24 1.14 5.54
CA ALA A 238 0.82 1.86 6.23
C ALA A 238 0.68 1.91 7.76
N ILE A 239 -0.53 1.78 8.30
CA ILE A 239 -0.78 1.79 9.75
C ILE A 239 -0.94 0.38 10.34
N LEU A 240 -1.57 -0.57 9.63
CA LEU A 240 -1.91 -1.90 10.15
C LEU A 240 -0.92 -2.99 9.75
N LEU A 241 -0.06 -2.76 8.75
CA LEU A 241 1.00 -3.69 8.41
C LEU A 241 2.35 -3.09 8.78
N SER A 242 3.11 -3.80 9.61
CA SER A 242 4.38 -3.31 10.16
C SER A 242 5.55 -4.09 9.58
N PRO A 243 6.62 -3.43 9.10
CA PRO A 243 7.79 -4.12 8.57
C PRO A 243 8.51 -4.86 9.71
N SER A 244 8.94 -6.09 9.45
CA SER A 244 9.52 -6.92 10.50
C SER A 244 10.76 -6.27 11.10
N PRO A 245 11.02 -6.48 12.39
CA PRO A 245 12.23 -6.00 13.02
C PRO A 245 13.46 -6.46 12.23
N LYS A 246 14.37 -5.54 11.89
CA LYS A 246 15.66 -5.90 11.30
C LYS A 246 16.50 -6.56 12.39
N THR A 247 16.71 -7.87 12.32
CA THR A 247 17.70 -8.56 13.15
C THR A 247 19.07 -7.96 12.82
N LYS A 248 19.74 -7.36 13.80
CA LYS A 248 21.15 -6.95 13.65
C LYS A 248 22.00 -8.21 13.51
N GLY A 249 22.34 -8.58 12.28
CA GLY A 249 23.14 -9.77 12.00
C GLY A 249 23.75 -9.77 10.60
N ILE A 250 25.06 -9.49 10.56
CA ILE A 250 26.06 -9.85 9.53
C ILE A 250 25.93 -9.12 8.18
N GLU A 251 26.51 -7.91 8.12
CA GLU A 251 26.98 -7.31 6.87
C GLU A 251 28.43 -7.76 6.63
N GLY A 252 28.62 -8.62 5.63
CA GLY A 252 29.94 -9.02 5.17
C GLY A 252 29.88 -9.97 3.97
N GLN A 253 30.46 -9.51 2.85
CA GLN A 253 30.95 -10.25 1.67
C GLN A 253 30.09 -10.36 0.41
N GLY A 254 30.75 -10.05 -0.72
CA GLY A 254 30.54 -10.67 -2.03
C GLY A 254 29.88 -9.80 -3.10
N THR A 255 30.64 -9.39 -4.11
CA THR A 255 30.11 -9.06 -5.45
C THR A 255 29.62 -10.35 -6.11
N GLY A 256 28.37 -10.71 -5.80
CA GLY A 256 27.61 -11.82 -6.37
C GLY A 256 26.13 -11.70 -5.95
N PRO A 257 25.18 -12.36 -6.63
CA PRO A 257 23.76 -12.30 -6.26
C PRO A 257 23.55 -12.78 -4.82
N ARG A 258 22.95 -11.95 -3.98
CA ARG A 258 22.67 -12.31 -2.58
C ARG A 258 21.51 -13.32 -2.55
N PRO A 259 21.62 -14.43 -1.79
CA PRO A 259 20.50 -15.34 -1.58
C PRO A 259 19.31 -14.61 -0.91
N PRO A 260 18.07 -15.14 -1.04
CA PRO A 260 16.92 -14.59 -0.33
C PRO A 260 17.22 -14.42 1.16
N ARG A 261 16.88 -13.26 1.73
CA ARG A 261 17.09 -12.99 3.17
C ARG A 261 16.38 -14.06 3.99
N GLY A 262 17.07 -14.67 4.96
CA GLY A 262 16.50 -15.70 5.83
C GLY A 262 16.63 -17.14 5.34
N ALA A 263 17.24 -17.40 4.18
CA ALA A 263 17.42 -18.76 3.64
C ALA A 263 18.13 -19.74 4.61
N ASN A 264 19.00 -19.23 5.49
CA ASN A 264 19.73 -20.06 6.46
C ASN A 264 18.90 -20.48 7.69
N ASN A 265 17.76 -19.83 7.96
CA ASN A 265 16.88 -20.13 9.09
C ASN A 265 15.46 -20.58 8.65
N TRP A 266 15.26 -20.87 7.37
CA TRP A 266 13.97 -21.34 6.87
C TRP A 266 13.77 -22.80 7.23
N THR A 267 12.72 -23.12 7.98
CA THR A 267 12.30 -24.51 8.20
C THR A 267 11.49 -24.98 6.99
N PRO A 268 12.01 -25.91 6.18
CA PRO A 268 11.29 -26.44 5.03
C PRO A 268 10.03 -27.17 5.51
N ASP A 269 8.91 -26.85 4.89
CA ASP A 269 7.65 -27.58 5.07
C ASP A 269 7.26 -28.16 3.72
N ARG A 270 7.40 -29.47 3.55
CA ARG A 270 7.25 -30.08 2.22
C ARG A 270 5.77 -30.14 1.85
N THR A 271 5.38 -29.41 0.81
CA THR A 271 3.99 -29.24 0.39
C THR A 271 3.76 -29.90 -0.99
N PRO A 272 2.67 -30.65 -1.19
CA PRO A 272 2.35 -31.24 -2.49
C PRO A 272 1.90 -30.20 -3.52
N VAL A 273 2.02 -30.52 -4.82
CA VAL A 273 1.62 -29.63 -5.94
C VAL A 273 0.13 -29.29 -5.92
N THR A 274 -0.71 -30.17 -5.38
CA THR A 274 -2.16 -29.98 -5.30
C THR A 274 -2.54 -28.77 -4.45
N THR A 275 -1.73 -28.39 -3.46
CA THR A 275 -1.92 -27.19 -2.64
C THR A 275 -1.75 -25.89 -3.46
N PHE A 276 -1.05 -25.96 -4.60
CA PHE A 276 -0.77 -24.80 -5.44
C PHE A 276 -1.72 -24.63 -6.62
N ILE A 277 -2.69 -25.54 -6.79
CA ILE A 277 -3.71 -25.44 -7.84
C ILE A 277 -4.62 -24.24 -7.53
N HIS A 278 -4.76 -23.33 -8.49
CA HIS A 278 -5.54 -22.12 -8.31
C HIS A 278 -7.03 -22.36 -8.31
N SER A 279 -7.72 -21.64 -7.44
CA SER A 279 -9.19 -21.60 -7.39
C SER A 279 -9.77 -20.83 -8.59
N ALA A 280 -11.05 -21.06 -8.88
CA ALA A 280 -11.77 -20.33 -9.92
C ALA A 280 -11.74 -18.79 -9.73
N SER A 281 -11.75 -18.32 -8.47
CA SER A 281 -11.66 -16.88 -8.17
C SER A 281 -10.29 -16.31 -8.53
N GLU A 282 -9.21 -17.01 -8.15
CA GLU A 282 -7.84 -16.56 -8.44
C GLU A 282 -7.56 -16.55 -9.94
N LEU A 283 -8.04 -17.56 -10.67
CA LEU A 283 -7.94 -17.61 -12.13
C LEU A 283 -8.68 -16.43 -12.78
N ARG A 284 -9.90 -16.13 -12.34
CA ARG A 284 -10.68 -14.99 -12.84
C ARG A 284 -10.01 -13.65 -12.56
N GLU A 285 -9.50 -13.44 -11.36
CA GLU A 285 -8.77 -12.22 -10.98
C GLU A 285 -7.51 -12.00 -11.81
N ASN A 286 -6.89 -13.08 -12.28
CA ASN A 286 -5.68 -13.04 -13.11
C ASN A 286 -5.97 -13.11 -14.62
N GLY A 287 -7.23 -12.98 -15.04
CA GLY A 287 -7.62 -12.85 -16.43
C GLY A 287 -7.59 -14.15 -17.23
N TYR A 288 -7.83 -15.28 -16.57
CA TYR A 288 -8.03 -16.57 -17.24
C TYR A 288 -9.47 -16.72 -17.73
N THR A 289 -9.64 -17.30 -18.92
CA THR A 289 -10.93 -17.84 -19.37
C THR A 289 -11.18 -19.16 -18.64
N LEU A 290 -12.26 -19.22 -17.86
CA LEU A 290 -12.55 -20.37 -17.02
C LEU A 290 -13.08 -21.57 -17.84
N HIS A 291 -12.67 -22.76 -17.43
CA HIS A 291 -13.27 -24.02 -17.89
C HIS A 291 -14.73 -24.11 -17.43
N PRO A 292 -15.67 -24.67 -18.21
CA PRO A 292 -17.10 -24.74 -17.87
C PRO A 292 -17.40 -25.33 -16.50
N ILE A 293 -16.62 -26.34 -16.10
CA ILE A 293 -16.78 -27.02 -14.81
C ILE A 293 -16.52 -26.10 -13.60
N LEU A 294 -15.82 -24.98 -13.80
CA LEU A 294 -15.52 -23.99 -12.77
C LEU A 294 -16.54 -22.83 -12.76
N LEU A 295 -17.52 -22.83 -13.67
CA LEU A 295 -18.55 -21.81 -13.74
C LEU A 295 -19.76 -22.21 -12.89
N GLU A 296 -20.37 -21.23 -12.23
CA GLU A 296 -21.62 -21.45 -11.50
C GLU A 296 -22.80 -21.69 -12.46
N PRO A 297 -23.84 -22.45 -12.04
CA PRO A 297 -25.02 -22.69 -12.87
C PRO A 297 -25.67 -21.37 -13.34
N GLY A 298 -25.70 -21.17 -14.67
CA GLY A 298 -26.29 -19.97 -15.29
C GLY A 298 -25.30 -18.88 -15.71
N GLN A 299 -24.00 -19.02 -15.42
CA GLN A 299 -22.96 -18.13 -15.96
C GLN A 299 -22.54 -18.56 -17.37
N SER A 300 -22.43 -17.60 -18.30
CA SER A 300 -21.87 -17.82 -19.63
C SER A 300 -20.43 -17.33 -19.70
N ARG A 301 -19.59 -17.98 -20.53
CA ARG A 301 -18.22 -17.53 -20.85
C ARG A 301 -18.14 -16.07 -21.33
N SER A 302 -19.21 -15.61 -21.99
CA SER A 302 -19.32 -14.29 -22.61
C SER A 302 -19.54 -13.13 -21.64
N ALA A 303 -19.91 -13.39 -20.38
CA ALA A 303 -20.09 -12.32 -19.39
C ALA A 303 -18.74 -11.80 -18.84
N ASP A 304 -17.73 -12.67 -18.76
CA ASP A 304 -16.43 -12.37 -18.10
C ASP A 304 -15.25 -12.23 -19.09
N ALA A 305 -15.35 -12.76 -20.33
CA ALA A 305 -14.30 -12.66 -21.35
C ALA A 305 -14.64 -11.62 -22.43
N ALA A 306 -13.77 -10.62 -22.62
CA ALA A 306 -13.90 -9.59 -23.66
C ALA A 306 -13.61 -10.08 -25.10
N LEU A 307 -13.54 -11.40 -25.33
CA LEU A 307 -13.19 -12.01 -26.62
C LEU A 307 -14.29 -12.97 -27.12
N PRO A 308 -14.53 -13.05 -28.44
CA PRO A 308 -15.48 -13.99 -29.02
C PRO A 308 -15.16 -15.45 -28.65
N VAL A 309 -16.19 -16.24 -28.36
CA VAL A 309 -16.13 -17.67 -27.98
C VAL A 309 -15.72 -18.59 -29.17
N ASP A 310 -15.40 -18.02 -30.32
CA ASP A 310 -15.14 -18.77 -31.56
C ASP A 310 -13.75 -19.42 -31.58
N GLY A 311 -13.73 -20.75 -31.73
CA GLY A 311 -12.52 -21.59 -31.81
C GLY A 311 -11.89 -21.98 -30.46
N TRP A 312 -12.60 -21.83 -29.34
CA TRP A 312 -12.16 -22.31 -28.02
C TRP A 312 -12.41 -23.80 -27.82
N VAL A 313 -11.43 -24.51 -27.24
CA VAL A 313 -11.48 -25.94 -26.93
C VAL A 313 -11.27 -26.16 -25.43
N ASP A 314 -11.96 -27.13 -24.86
CA ASP A 314 -11.92 -27.45 -23.43
C ASP A 314 -11.31 -28.84 -23.22
N SER A 315 -10.51 -29.02 -22.18
CA SER A 315 -10.03 -30.35 -21.80
C SER A 315 -11.20 -31.29 -21.43
N GLU A 316 -11.07 -32.58 -21.75
CA GLU A 316 -12.10 -33.59 -21.47
C GLU A 316 -12.14 -33.97 -19.98
N ILE A 317 -12.73 -33.10 -19.15
CA ILE A 317 -12.88 -33.32 -17.70
C ILE A 317 -14.35 -33.15 -17.31
N THR A 318 -14.93 -34.23 -16.82
CA THR A 318 -16.35 -34.32 -16.44
C THR A 318 -16.61 -34.11 -14.96
N ASP A 319 -15.69 -34.55 -14.09
CA ASP A 319 -15.73 -34.32 -12.65
C ASP A 319 -14.38 -33.78 -12.16
N LEU A 320 -14.40 -32.81 -11.25
CA LEU A 320 -13.19 -32.29 -10.59
C LEU A 320 -12.52 -33.36 -9.73
N ASN A 321 -13.29 -34.35 -9.25
CA ASN A 321 -12.80 -35.47 -8.47
C ASN A 321 -12.07 -36.53 -9.32
N ASP A 322 -12.22 -36.51 -10.66
CA ASP A 322 -11.56 -37.47 -11.56
C ASP A 322 -10.02 -37.38 -11.49
N GLY A 323 -9.51 -36.22 -11.03
CA GLY A 323 -8.09 -36.00 -10.79
C GLY A 323 -7.61 -36.39 -9.39
N GLU A 324 -8.50 -36.74 -8.46
CA GLU A 324 -8.14 -37.15 -7.10
C GLU A 324 -7.69 -38.61 -7.06
N ILE A 325 -6.69 -38.89 -6.22
CA ILE A 325 -6.10 -40.22 -6.07
C ILE A 325 -6.18 -40.60 -4.60
N SER A 326 -6.56 -41.84 -4.32
CA SER A 326 -6.59 -42.35 -2.95
C SER A 326 -5.21 -42.24 -2.30
N ASP A 327 -5.17 -41.81 -1.04
CA ASP A 327 -3.94 -41.78 -0.22
C ASP A 327 -3.17 -43.12 -0.20
N SER A 328 -3.85 -44.24 -0.49
CA SER A 328 -3.26 -45.57 -0.59
C SER A 328 -2.39 -45.78 -1.85
N GLU A 329 -2.64 -45.05 -2.93
CA GLU A 329 -1.90 -45.13 -4.20
C GLU A 329 -0.78 -44.08 -4.30
N ILE A 330 -0.81 -43.06 -3.44
CA ILE A 330 0.20 -42.00 -3.39
C ILE A 330 1.42 -42.50 -2.61
N GLN A 331 2.57 -42.55 -3.26
CA GLN A 331 3.83 -42.81 -2.56
C GLN A 331 4.03 -41.76 -1.46
N LYS A 332 4.24 -42.23 -0.22
CA LYS A 332 4.40 -41.37 0.96
C LYS A 332 5.51 -40.33 0.73
N GLY A 333 5.14 -39.05 0.71
CA GLY A 333 6.05 -37.94 0.45
C GLY A 333 6.26 -37.60 -1.03
N SER A 334 5.41 -38.09 -1.95
CA SER A 334 5.40 -37.63 -3.34
C SER A 334 5.01 -36.16 -3.43
N LEU A 335 5.81 -35.36 -4.15
CA LEU A 335 5.49 -33.94 -4.39
C LEU A 335 4.32 -33.78 -5.35
N THR A 336 4.18 -34.67 -6.33
CA THR A 336 3.10 -34.57 -7.32
C THR A 336 1.76 -35.05 -6.79
N ALA A 337 1.73 -35.73 -5.64
CA ALA A 337 0.53 -36.37 -5.08
C ALA A 337 -0.22 -37.25 -6.11
N GLY A 338 0.53 -37.87 -7.03
CA GLY A 338 -0.01 -38.72 -8.11
C GLY A 338 -0.57 -37.95 -9.31
N ARG A 339 -0.56 -36.62 -9.32
CA ARG A 339 -0.94 -35.80 -10.48
C ARG A 339 0.10 -35.86 -11.59
N ASP A 340 -0.36 -35.71 -12.83
CA ASP A 340 0.48 -35.59 -14.02
C ASP A 340 0.79 -34.10 -14.27
N VAL A 341 1.96 -33.64 -13.82
CA VAL A 341 2.32 -32.22 -13.94
C VAL A 341 3.02 -31.94 -15.27
N LEU A 342 2.44 -31.05 -16.07
CA LEU A 342 3.00 -30.58 -17.35
C LEU A 342 3.20 -29.07 -17.32
N ALA A 343 4.43 -28.61 -17.55
CA ALA A 343 4.69 -27.20 -17.79
C ALA A 343 4.47 -26.83 -19.26
N VAL A 344 3.83 -25.69 -19.48
CA VAL A 344 3.50 -25.15 -20.80
C VAL A 344 4.13 -23.77 -20.93
N ASP A 345 4.74 -23.52 -22.09
CA ASP A 345 5.18 -22.20 -22.50
C ASP A 345 4.99 -22.05 -24.02
N CYS A 346 4.50 -20.89 -24.45
CA CYS A 346 4.23 -20.59 -25.84
C CYS A 346 5.01 -19.37 -26.31
N GLU A 347 5.41 -19.41 -27.59
CA GLU A 347 5.91 -18.22 -28.28
C GLU A 347 4.83 -17.68 -29.22
N MET A 348 4.70 -16.35 -29.27
CA MET A 348 3.66 -15.66 -30.05
C MET A 348 4.24 -14.63 -31.00
N CYS A 349 3.44 -14.28 -32.02
CA CYS A 349 3.69 -13.17 -32.93
C CYS A 349 2.48 -12.23 -32.98
N ILE A 350 2.66 -11.04 -33.53
CA ILE A 350 1.57 -10.09 -33.80
C ILE A 350 1.11 -10.26 -35.24
N THR A 351 -0.18 -10.54 -35.42
CA THR A 351 -0.84 -10.69 -36.72
C THR A 351 -1.69 -9.48 -37.09
N GLU A 352 -2.22 -9.47 -38.32
CA GLU A 352 -3.20 -8.49 -38.76
C GLU A 352 -4.37 -8.33 -37.77
N GLY A 353 -4.68 -7.07 -37.45
CA GLY A 353 -5.62 -6.72 -36.36
C GLY A 353 -4.95 -6.49 -35.00
N GLY A 354 -3.62 -6.59 -34.92
CA GLY A 354 -2.86 -6.34 -33.68
C GLY A 354 -3.00 -7.44 -32.64
N THR A 355 -3.49 -8.62 -33.04
CA THR A 355 -3.73 -9.76 -32.16
C THR A 355 -2.47 -10.60 -31.99
N SER A 356 -2.25 -11.11 -30.78
CA SER A 356 -1.17 -12.06 -30.49
C SER A 356 -1.62 -13.47 -30.84
N GLU A 357 -0.93 -14.15 -31.75
CA GLU A 357 -1.23 -15.53 -32.18
C GLU A 357 -0.06 -16.48 -31.92
N LEU A 358 -0.40 -17.74 -31.65
CA LEU A 358 0.54 -18.82 -31.34
C LEU A 358 1.49 -19.12 -32.51
N THR A 359 2.77 -19.28 -32.21
CA THR A 359 3.82 -19.63 -33.19
C THR A 359 4.70 -20.79 -32.76
N ARG A 360 4.80 -21.09 -31.47
CA ARG A 360 5.45 -22.29 -30.93
C ARG A 360 4.79 -22.67 -29.62
N ILE A 361 4.70 -23.97 -29.34
CA ILE A 361 4.25 -24.50 -28.05
C ILE A 361 5.26 -25.54 -27.56
N SER A 362 5.61 -25.47 -26.27
CA SER A 362 6.42 -26.47 -25.59
C SER A 362 5.69 -27.02 -24.36
N LEU A 363 5.60 -28.35 -24.25
CA LEU A 363 5.12 -29.07 -23.07
C LEU A 363 6.26 -29.90 -22.48
N VAL A 364 6.49 -29.74 -21.17
CA VAL A 364 7.54 -30.45 -20.45
C VAL A 364 6.95 -31.16 -19.22
N ARG A 365 7.24 -32.45 -19.06
CA ARG A 365 6.79 -33.23 -17.90
C ARG A 365 7.59 -32.89 -16.64
N TRP A 366 7.05 -33.20 -15.47
CA TRP A 366 7.71 -33.06 -14.17
C TRP A 366 9.18 -33.51 -14.10
N ASP A 367 9.60 -34.54 -14.85
CA ASP A 367 11.00 -35.01 -14.89
C ASP A 367 11.92 -34.16 -15.79
N GLY A 368 11.37 -33.26 -16.60
CA GLY A 368 12.07 -32.43 -17.57
C GLY A 368 12.04 -32.96 -19.01
N GLU A 369 11.37 -34.10 -19.26
CA GLU A 369 11.15 -34.66 -20.60
C GLU A 369 10.23 -33.75 -21.42
N VAL A 370 10.61 -33.49 -22.67
CA VAL A 370 9.79 -32.71 -23.61
C VAL A 370 8.75 -33.63 -24.23
N VAL A 371 7.47 -33.32 -24.02
CA VAL A 371 6.33 -34.10 -24.51
C VAL A 371 5.81 -33.55 -25.85
N LEU A 372 5.86 -32.24 -26.02
CA LEU A 372 5.50 -31.53 -27.26
C LEU A 372 6.44 -30.34 -27.42
N ASP A 373 6.98 -30.14 -28.62
CA ASP A 373 7.71 -28.91 -29.00
C ASP A 373 7.49 -28.72 -30.51
N GLU A 374 6.51 -27.89 -30.86
CA GLU A 374 6.10 -27.70 -32.25
C GLU A 374 5.91 -26.24 -32.60
N LEU A 375 6.33 -25.88 -33.82
CA LEU A 375 5.99 -24.61 -34.45
C LEU A 375 4.56 -24.67 -34.98
N VAL A 376 3.88 -23.53 -34.91
CA VAL A 376 2.48 -23.37 -35.32
C VAL A 376 2.41 -22.23 -36.33
N LYS A 377 1.69 -22.46 -37.42
CA LYS A 377 1.40 -21.44 -38.42
C LYS A 377 0.19 -20.61 -37.96
N PRO A 378 0.35 -19.29 -37.74
CA PRO A 378 -0.77 -18.40 -37.48
C PRO A 378 -1.77 -18.40 -38.63
N GLU A 379 -3.05 -18.18 -38.32
CA GLU A 379 -4.10 -18.18 -39.34
C GLU A 379 -4.02 -16.91 -40.19
N ARG A 380 -3.71 -15.78 -39.54
CA ARG A 380 -3.58 -14.48 -40.18
C ARG A 380 -2.14 -14.16 -40.58
N PRO A 381 -1.94 -13.26 -41.56
CA PRO A 381 -0.62 -12.76 -41.90
C PRO A 381 0.09 -12.13 -40.68
N VAL A 382 1.35 -12.47 -40.49
CA VAL A 382 2.20 -11.94 -39.41
C VAL A 382 2.67 -10.53 -39.76
N ILE A 383 2.42 -9.57 -38.86
CA ILE A 383 2.93 -8.19 -38.92
C ILE A 383 4.31 -8.12 -38.26
N ASP A 384 4.45 -8.71 -37.08
CA ASP A 384 5.70 -8.72 -36.30
C ASP A 384 5.91 -10.09 -35.66
N TYR A 385 7.03 -10.73 -35.98
CA TYR A 385 7.41 -12.04 -35.44
C TYR A 385 7.85 -11.98 -33.98
N LEU A 386 8.08 -10.78 -33.43
CA LEU A 386 8.62 -10.57 -32.08
C LEU A 386 9.93 -11.31 -31.85
N THR A 387 10.76 -11.52 -32.89
CA THR A 387 11.94 -12.39 -32.88
C THR A 387 12.87 -12.18 -31.69
N ARG A 388 13.02 -10.94 -31.22
CA ARG A 388 13.83 -10.61 -30.04
C ARG A 388 13.33 -11.28 -28.75
N PHE A 389 12.04 -11.50 -28.65
CA PHE A 389 11.37 -12.11 -27.52
C PHE A 389 11.06 -13.58 -27.82
N SER A 390 10.49 -13.88 -28.98
CA SER A 390 10.00 -15.23 -29.34
C SER A 390 11.06 -16.18 -29.92
N GLY A 391 12.15 -15.64 -30.45
CA GLY A 391 13.12 -16.39 -31.24
C GLY A 391 12.58 -16.93 -32.57
N ILE A 392 11.37 -16.53 -32.95
CA ILE A 392 10.70 -16.93 -34.18
C ILE A 392 11.09 -15.99 -35.31
N THR A 393 11.41 -16.58 -36.47
CA THR A 393 11.70 -15.84 -37.70
C THR A 393 10.77 -16.30 -38.80
N LYS A 394 10.64 -15.48 -39.85
CA LYS A 394 9.87 -15.84 -41.03
C LYS A 394 10.36 -17.15 -41.64
N GLU A 395 11.67 -17.34 -41.74
CA GLU A 395 12.29 -18.52 -42.33
C GLU A 395 11.97 -19.80 -41.53
N LYS A 396 11.77 -19.69 -40.21
CA LYS A 396 11.34 -20.80 -39.36
C LYS A 396 9.86 -21.15 -39.57
N LEU A 397 9.00 -20.15 -39.81
CA LEU A 397 7.55 -20.35 -39.94
C LEU A 397 7.07 -20.65 -41.36
N ASP A 398 7.76 -20.17 -42.39
CA ASP A 398 7.40 -20.39 -43.80
C ASP A 398 7.15 -21.87 -44.16
N PRO A 399 7.95 -22.86 -43.70
CA PRO A 399 7.71 -24.27 -44.02
C PRO A 399 6.67 -24.95 -43.11
N VAL A 400 6.17 -24.27 -42.07
CA VAL A 400 5.29 -24.87 -41.05
C VAL A 400 3.88 -25.00 -41.59
N THR A 401 3.28 -26.18 -41.42
CA THR A 401 1.91 -26.48 -41.84
C THR A 401 0.98 -26.79 -40.67
N THR A 402 1.52 -27.08 -39.49
CA THR A 402 0.76 -27.31 -38.26
C THR A 402 -0.04 -26.07 -37.89
N THR A 403 -1.33 -26.25 -37.67
CA THR A 403 -2.28 -25.17 -37.31
C THR A 403 -2.69 -25.24 -35.85
N LEU A 404 -3.33 -24.17 -35.34
CA LEU A 404 -3.87 -24.15 -33.98
C LEU A 404 -4.82 -25.34 -33.69
N PRO A 405 -5.79 -25.70 -34.55
CA PRO A 405 -6.62 -26.89 -34.36
C PRO A 405 -5.84 -28.20 -34.27
N ASP A 406 -4.70 -28.33 -34.97
CA ASP A 406 -3.86 -29.52 -34.88
C ASP A 406 -3.23 -29.64 -33.49
N ILE A 407 -2.75 -28.52 -32.94
CA ILE A 407 -2.22 -28.45 -31.58
C ILE A 407 -3.30 -28.72 -30.54
N GLN A 408 -4.50 -28.12 -30.68
CA GLN A 408 -5.61 -28.37 -29.77
C GLN A 408 -5.98 -29.85 -29.72
N ARG A 409 -6.03 -30.55 -30.86
CA ARG A 409 -6.28 -32.01 -30.91
C ARG A 409 -5.17 -32.81 -30.25
N ARG A 410 -3.90 -32.42 -30.42
CA ARG A 410 -2.77 -33.06 -29.74
C ARG A 410 -2.84 -32.85 -28.23
N LEU A 411 -3.17 -31.65 -27.77
CA LEU A 411 -3.38 -31.37 -26.35
C LEU A 411 -4.47 -32.26 -25.78
N LEU A 412 -5.63 -32.41 -26.42
CA LEU A 412 -6.68 -33.34 -25.97
C LEU A 412 -6.19 -34.79 -25.85
N SER A 413 -5.27 -35.23 -26.71
CA SER A 413 -4.70 -36.59 -26.63
C SER A 413 -3.64 -36.76 -25.52
N ILE A 414 -3.00 -35.67 -25.09
CA ILE A 414 -1.94 -35.67 -24.08
C ILE A 414 -2.53 -35.45 -22.68
N LEU A 415 -3.49 -34.53 -22.57
CA LEU A 415 -4.10 -34.14 -21.31
C LEU A 415 -5.12 -35.19 -20.86
N ASN A 416 -5.07 -35.51 -19.58
CA ASN A 416 -6.02 -36.41 -18.93
C ASN A 416 -6.62 -35.72 -17.68
N PRO A 417 -7.65 -36.30 -17.02
CA PRO A 417 -8.25 -35.69 -15.83
C PRO A 417 -7.31 -35.51 -14.63
N ARG A 418 -6.16 -36.18 -14.59
CA ARG A 418 -5.12 -36.04 -13.56
C ARG A 418 -4.08 -34.98 -13.89
N THR A 419 -4.13 -34.41 -15.09
CA THR A 419 -3.14 -33.46 -15.57
C THR A 419 -3.29 -32.13 -14.86
N VAL A 420 -2.16 -31.52 -14.50
CA VAL A 420 -2.08 -30.16 -13.96
C VAL A 420 -1.15 -29.36 -14.86
N LEU A 421 -1.67 -28.25 -15.40
CA LEU A 421 -0.88 -27.35 -16.23
C LEU A 421 -0.16 -26.31 -15.38
N VAL A 422 1.13 -26.11 -15.66
CA VAL A 422 1.99 -25.16 -14.94
C VAL A 422 2.61 -24.17 -15.92
N GLY A 423 2.65 -22.89 -15.58
CA GLY A 423 3.28 -21.89 -16.46
C GLY A 423 3.70 -20.61 -15.75
N HIS A 424 4.08 -19.60 -16.53
CA HIS A 424 4.42 -18.27 -16.04
C HIS A 424 3.60 -17.21 -16.78
N SER A 425 2.60 -16.61 -16.12
CA SER A 425 1.55 -15.84 -16.80
C SER A 425 0.78 -16.69 -17.83
N LEU A 426 0.47 -17.93 -17.45
CA LEU A 426 -0.09 -18.95 -18.34
C LEU A 426 -1.43 -18.54 -18.98
N ASN A 427 -2.09 -17.51 -18.45
CA ASN A 427 -3.27 -16.90 -19.05
C ASN A 427 -3.01 -16.40 -20.49
N ALA A 428 -1.81 -15.88 -20.77
CA ALA A 428 -1.45 -15.42 -22.11
C ALA A 428 -1.35 -16.60 -23.09
N ASP A 429 -0.68 -17.68 -22.67
CA ASP A 429 -0.49 -18.90 -23.44
C ASP A 429 -1.83 -19.59 -23.75
N LEU A 430 -2.69 -19.77 -22.73
CA LEU A 430 -4.00 -20.40 -22.89
C LEU A 430 -4.95 -19.57 -23.76
N ASN A 431 -4.85 -18.24 -23.73
CA ASN A 431 -5.57 -17.36 -24.65
C ASN A 431 -5.09 -17.52 -26.10
N ALA A 432 -3.77 -17.59 -26.32
CA ALA A 432 -3.21 -17.84 -27.66
C ALA A 432 -3.57 -19.24 -28.19
N LEU A 433 -3.66 -20.23 -27.29
CA LEU A 433 -4.12 -21.58 -27.58
C LEU A 433 -5.63 -21.70 -27.75
N LYS A 434 -6.40 -20.68 -27.34
CA LYS A 434 -7.86 -20.74 -27.18
C LYS A 434 -8.27 -22.04 -26.47
N PHE A 435 -7.62 -22.35 -25.35
CA PHE A 435 -7.78 -23.62 -24.65
C PHE A 435 -8.09 -23.39 -23.17
N THR A 436 -9.06 -24.11 -22.60
CA THR A 436 -9.36 -24.05 -21.16
C THR A 436 -9.07 -25.38 -20.46
N HIS A 437 -8.59 -25.28 -19.23
CA HIS A 437 -8.29 -26.42 -18.36
C HIS A 437 -8.52 -26.01 -16.90
N PRO A 438 -9.12 -26.86 -16.04
CA PRO A 438 -9.47 -26.49 -14.67
C PRO A 438 -8.28 -26.50 -13.69
N PHE A 439 -7.28 -27.37 -13.89
CA PHE A 439 -6.17 -27.54 -12.94
C PHE A 439 -4.93 -26.75 -13.38
N ILE A 440 -4.83 -25.50 -12.93
CA ILE A 440 -3.77 -24.57 -13.33
C ILE A 440 -2.92 -24.14 -12.13
N ILE A 441 -1.60 -24.09 -12.32
CA ILE A 441 -0.63 -23.47 -11.41
C ILE A 441 0.15 -22.40 -12.18
N ASP A 442 0.10 -21.15 -11.74
CA ASP A 442 0.83 -20.04 -12.36
C ASP A 442 1.91 -19.52 -11.38
N THR A 443 3.16 -19.60 -11.83
CA THR A 443 4.31 -19.13 -11.06
C THR A 443 4.25 -17.63 -10.71
N THR A 444 3.52 -16.81 -11.47
CA THR A 444 3.31 -15.39 -11.13
C THR A 444 2.35 -15.17 -9.97
N ILE A 445 1.47 -16.12 -9.71
CA ILE A 445 0.52 -16.09 -8.58
C ILE A 445 1.20 -16.68 -7.34
N ILE A 446 1.83 -17.86 -7.45
CA ILE A 446 2.50 -18.50 -6.31
C ILE A 446 3.80 -17.79 -5.88
N TYR A 447 4.41 -16.96 -6.74
CA TYR A 447 5.48 -16.04 -6.38
C TYR A 447 5.03 -14.59 -6.55
N PRO A 448 4.20 -14.06 -5.63
CA PRO A 448 3.61 -12.74 -5.79
C PRO A 448 4.68 -11.64 -5.76
N HIS A 449 4.46 -10.61 -6.57
CA HIS A 449 5.38 -9.49 -6.62
C HIS A 449 5.39 -8.73 -5.29
N PRO A 450 6.57 -8.34 -4.75
CA PRO A 450 6.71 -7.56 -3.51
C PRO A 450 5.89 -6.27 -3.40
N ARG A 451 5.36 -5.78 -4.52
CA ARG A 451 4.66 -4.49 -4.68
C ARG A 451 3.15 -4.67 -4.84
N GLY A 452 2.63 -5.88 -4.63
CA GLY A 452 1.22 -6.23 -4.77
C GLY A 452 0.90 -7.01 -6.04
N SER A 453 -0.29 -7.59 -6.08
CA SER A 453 -0.79 -8.53 -7.11
C SER A 453 -0.89 -7.93 -8.52
N TYR A 454 -1.03 -6.61 -8.66
CA TYR A 454 -1.08 -5.95 -9.98
C TYR A 454 0.25 -6.02 -10.76
N PHE A 455 1.35 -6.33 -10.08
CA PHE A 455 2.65 -6.48 -10.73
C PHE A 455 2.99 -7.97 -10.77
N LYS A 456 3.54 -8.42 -11.90
CA LYS A 456 4.08 -9.78 -12.05
C LYS A 456 5.60 -9.71 -12.02
N CYS A 457 6.25 -10.62 -11.29
CA CYS A 457 7.70 -10.80 -11.38
C CYS A 457 8.01 -11.51 -12.69
N SER A 458 9.08 -11.11 -13.40
CA SER A 458 9.51 -11.85 -14.59
C SER A 458 10.12 -13.20 -14.23
N LEU A 459 9.94 -14.20 -15.08
CA LEU A 459 10.53 -15.53 -14.92
C LEU A 459 12.04 -15.46 -14.74
N LYS A 460 12.72 -14.62 -15.54
CA LYS A 460 14.15 -14.34 -15.44
C LYS A 460 14.56 -13.83 -14.05
N TRP A 461 13.76 -12.98 -13.43
CA TRP A 461 14.05 -12.49 -12.08
C TRP A 461 13.78 -13.56 -11.02
N LEU A 462 12.69 -14.34 -11.16
CA LEU A 462 12.35 -15.41 -10.22
C LEU A 462 13.42 -16.50 -10.20
N THR A 463 13.84 -16.97 -11.38
CA THR A 463 14.91 -17.97 -11.54
C THR A 463 16.24 -17.47 -10.99
N GLN A 464 16.61 -16.22 -11.26
CA GLN A 464 17.83 -15.62 -10.72
C GLN A 464 17.77 -15.51 -9.20
N LYS A 465 16.63 -15.08 -8.63
CA LYS A 465 16.47 -14.86 -7.19
C LYS A 465 16.39 -16.16 -6.39
N TYR A 466 15.61 -17.12 -6.87
CA TYR A 466 15.24 -18.30 -6.09
C TYR A 466 16.05 -19.53 -6.48
N LEU A 467 16.44 -19.68 -7.75
CA LEU A 467 17.25 -20.81 -8.22
C LEU A 467 18.73 -20.45 -8.38
N GLY A 468 19.09 -19.15 -8.36
CA GLY A 468 20.45 -18.71 -8.68
C GLY A 468 20.83 -18.95 -10.15
N LYS A 469 19.83 -19.18 -11.02
CA LYS A 469 20.01 -19.47 -12.44
C LYS A 469 19.65 -18.25 -13.27
N GLU A 470 20.43 -17.98 -14.30
CA GLU A 470 20.11 -16.97 -15.29
C GLU A 470 19.72 -17.67 -16.59
N ILE A 471 18.46 -17.49 -16.99
CA ILE A 471 17.87 -17.98 -18.25
C ILE A 471 17.86 -16.87 -19.31
N GLN A 472 17.52 -17.19 -20.56
CA GLN A 472 17.34 -16.21 -21.64
C GLN A 472 18.61 -15.34 -21.85
N LYS A 473 19.77 -15.98 -22.03
CA LYS A 473 21.08 -15.32 -22.23
C LYS A 473 21.44 -15.05 -23.69
N GLY A 474 20.67 -15.58 -24.65
CA GLY A 474 20.95 -15.45 -26.08
C GLY A 474 20.41 -14.16 -26.69
N GLU A 475 21.01 -13.73 -27.80
CA GLU A 475 20.49 -12.65 -28.65
C GLU A 475 19.38 -13.14 -29.61
N THR A 476 19.15 -14.45 -29.65
CA THR A 476 18.28 -15.15 -30.62
C THR A 476 16.84 -15.32 -30.15
N GLY A 477 16.39 -14.57 -29.15
CA GLY A 477 15.06 -14.72 -28.52
C GLY A 477 15.01 -15.76 -27.40
N HIS A 478 13.83 -15.97 -26.83
CA HIS A 478 13.59 -16.95 -25.77
C HIS A 478 13.47 -18.36 -26.35
N ASP A 479 13.63 -19.36 -25.48
CA ASP A 479 13.39 -20.75 -25.79
C ASP A 479 12.33 -21.31 -24.86
N SER A 480 11.11 -21.47 -25.37
CA SER A 480 9.99 -22.02 -24.60
C SER A 480 10.28 -23.33 -23.84
N VAL A 481 11.20 -24.18 -24.30
CA VAL A 481 11.60 -25.40 -23.54
C VAL A 481 12.45 -25.03 -22.31
N GLU A 482 13.37 -24.06 -22.42
CA GLU A 482 14.13 -23.52 -21.29
C GLU A 482 13.18 -22.91 -20.25
N ASP A 483 12.23 -22.10 -20.71
CA ASP A 483 11.29 -21.37 -19.86
C ASP A 483 10.31 -22.33 -19.15
N ALA A 484 9.75 -23.33 -19.85
CA ALA A 484 8.91 -24.36 -19.25
C ALA A 484 9.67 -25.19 -18.19
N ARG A 485 10.95 -25.54 -18.44
CA ARG A 485 11.79 -26.23 -17.44
C ARG A 485 12.06 -25.34 -16.22
N ALA A 486 12.34 -24.06 -16.44
CA ALA A 486 12.58 -23.11 -15.36
C ALA A 486 11.35 -22.93 -14.45
N VAL A 487 10.15 -22.94 -15.05
CA VAL A 487 8.87 -22.96 -14.33
C VAL A 487 8.73 -24.19 -13.43
N LEU A 488 9.03 -25.39 -13.95
CA LEU A 488 9.00 -26.62 -13.15
C LEU A 488 10.00 -26.59 -11.99
N GLU A 489 11.20 -26.06 -12.21
CA GLU A 489 12.20 -25.94 -11.15
C GLU A 489 11.76 -24.98 -10.04
N LEU A 490 11.11 -23.86 -10.39
CA LEU A 490 10.51 -22.95 -9.41
C LEU A 490 9.42 -23.66 -8.61
N LEU A 491 8.51 -24.38 -9.28
CA LEU A 491 7.45 -25.13 -8.60
C LEU A 491 8.02 -26.22 -7.68
N LYS A 492 9.02 -26.99 -8.14
CA LYS A 492 9.72 -27.98 -7.31
C LYS A 492 10.31 -27.35 -6.06
N GLN A 493 11.00 -26.22 -6.20
CA GLN A 493 11.58 -25.53 -5.05
C GLN A 493 10.49 -25.03 -4.09
N LYS A 494 9.38 -24.49 -4.60
CA LYS A 494 8.22 -24.11 -3.80
C LYS A 494 7.67 -25.29 -3.01
N CYS A 495 7.51 -26.46 -3.63
CA CYS A 495 7.03 -27.68 -2.99
C CYS A 495 8.01 -28.21 -1.92
N GLU A 496 9.32 -28.11 -2.16
CA GLU A 496 10.34 -28.55 -1.20
C GLU A 496 10.45 -27.64 0.02
N LYS A 497 10.28 -26.32 -0.18
CA LYS A 497 10.45 -25.31 0.87
C LYS A 497 9.14 -24.98 1.59
N GLY A 498 8.01 -25.16 0.92
CA GLY A 498 6.66 -24.97 1.44
C GLY A 498 5.94 -23.75 0.90
N GLU A 499 4.65 -23.68 1.18
CA GLU A 499 3.71 -22.70 0.62
C GLU A 499 4.19 -21.24 0.77
N ARG A 500 4.77 -20.92 1.93
CA ARG A 500 5.24 -19.56 2.24
C ARG A 500 6.56 -19.18 1.56
N TRP A 501 7.28 -20.12 0.94
CA TRP A 501 8.57 -19.85 0.32
C TRP A 501 8.45 -18.93 -0.89
N GLY A 502 9.26 -17.87 -0.97
CA GLY A 502 9.30 -16.99 -2.14
C GLY A 502 8.09 -16.06 -2.33
N ILE A 503 7.12 -16.10 -1.41
CA ILE A 503 6.26 -14.94 -1.14
C ILE A 503 7.21 -13.87 -0.61
N SER A 504 7.29 -12.73 -1.30
CA SER A 504 8.15 -11.65 -0.84
C SER A 504 7.80 -11.29 0.59
N ASP A 505 8.72 -11.58 1.51
CA ASP A 505 8.87 -10.84 2.75
C ASP A 505 9.28 -9.39 2.42
N THR A 506 8.36 -8.63 1.82
CA THR A 506 8.06 -7.34 2.43
C THR A 506 7.44 -7.79 3.73
N SER A 507 8.26 -7.98 4.75
CA SER A 507 7.96 -8.71 5.99
C SER A 507 6.98 -7.93 6.86
N ASN A 508 5.89 -7.52 6.25
CA ASN A 508 4.86 -6.69 6.77
C ASN A 508 3.93 -7.64 7.53
N GLU A 509 4.28 -7.90 8.78
CA GLU A 509 3.39 -8.63 9.67
C GLU A 509 2.24 -7.72 10.11
N SER A 510 1.09 -8.32 10.41
CA SER A 510 0.01 -7.59 11.06
C SER A 510 0.53 -6.90 12.32
N ILE A 511 0.19 -5.63 12.50
CA ILE A 511 0.55 -4.90 13.71
C ILE A 511 0.02 -5.61 14.96
N PHE A 512 -1.14 -6.25 14.87
CA PHE A 512 -1.72 -7.03 15.96
C PHE A 512 -0.84 -8.22 16.34
N ARG A 513 -0.31 -8.94 15.34
CA ARG A 513 0.64 -10.03 15.57
C ARG A 513 1.93 -9.54 16.20
N ARG A 514 2.43 -8.37 15.78
CA ARG A 514 3.63 -7.74 16.35
C ARG A 514 3.44 -7.31 17.80
N LEU A 515 2.26 -6.77 18.12
CA LEU A 515 1.90 -6.37 19.48
C LEU A 515 1.72 -7.59 20.39
N ALA A 516 1.09 -8.66 19.91
CA ALA A 516 0.89 -9.89 20.66
C ALA A 516 2.21 -10.58 21.06
N ARG A 517 3.25 -10.51 20.22
CA ARG A 517 4.60 -11.03 20.55
C ARG A 517 5.46 -10.08 21.39
N SER A 518 5.01 -8.84 21.60
CA SER A 518 5.78 -7.84 22.33
C SER A 518 5.59 -8.02 23.83
N VAL A 519 6.56 -8.69 24.46
CA VAL A 519 6.54 -8.95 25.89
C VAL A 519 7.32 -7.87 26.63
N LYS A 520 6.69 -7.23 27.62
CA LYS A 520 7.36 -6.34 28.58
C LYS A 520 7.22 -6.92 29.99
N SER A 521 8.10 -6.52 30.92
CA SER A 521 8.02 -6.98 32.32
C SER A 521 6.67 -6.71 32.98
N SER A 522 5.92 -5.71 32.51
CA SER A 522 4.55 -5.39 32.98
C SER A 522 3.44 -6.20 32.31
N ARG A 523 3.70 -6.86 31.18
CA ARG A 523 2.72 -7.58 30.34
C ARG A 523 3.40 -8.83 29.72
N PRO A 524 3.45 -9.95 30.47
CA PRO A 524 4.07 -11.20 30.00
C PRO A 524 3.34 -11.86 28.82
N GLU A 525 2.01 -11.67 28.72
CA GLU A 525 1.16 -12.27 27.69
C GLU A 525 1.14 -11.49 26.36
N GLY A 526 1.88 -10.39 26.28
CA GLY A 526 1.85 -9.47 25.14
C GLY A 526 0.70 -8.47 25.19
N TYR A 527 0.49 -7.76 24.08
CA TYR A 527 -0.55 -6.75 23.94
C TYR A 527 -1.69 -7.26 23.05
N THR A 528 -2.92 -7.07 23.50
CA THR A 528 -4.13 -7.38 22.73
C THR A 528 -4.52 -6.22 21.84
N GLY A 529 -5.25 -6.50 20.75
CA GLY A 529 -5.76 -5.42 19.91
C GLY A 529 -7.05 -5.73 19.18
N ALA A 530 -7.73 -4.68 18.74
CA ALA A 530 -9.02 -4.73 18.09
C ALA A 530 -9.06 -3.91 16.79
N VAL A 531 -9.87 -4.38 15.84
CA VAL A 531 -10.29 -3.64 14.64
C VAL A 531 -11.79 -3.39 14.71
N VAL A 532 -12.21 -2.14 14.55
CA VAL A 532 -13.62 -1.73 14.46
C VAL A 532 -13.83 -1.01 13.12
N ASP A 533 -14.46 -1.66 12.16
CA ASP A 533 -14.58 -1.11 10.80
C ASP A 533 -15.88 -1.57 10.15
N TRP A 534 -16.26 -0.87 9.09
CA TRP A 534 -17.44 -1.21 8.32
C TRP A 534 -17.25 -2.56 7.59
N GLY A 535 -18.26 -3.42 7.60
CA GLY A 535 -18.24 -4.76 6.98
C GLY A 535 -17.68 -5.84 7.92
N ALA A 536 -16.89 -6.77 7.36
CA ALA A 536 -16.33 -7.93 8.08
C ALA A 536 -14.80 -7.79 8.32
N PRO A 537 -14.35 -7.03 9.33
CA PRO A 537 -12.93 -6.73 9.56
C PRO A 537 -12.06 -7.96 9.82
N GLU A 538 -12.63 -9.05 10.31
CA GLU A 538 -11.97 -10.35 10.55
C GLU A 538 -11.49 -11.01 9.26
N ARG A 539 -12.08 -10.67 8.10
CA ARG A 539 -11.64 -11.17 6.78
C ARG A 539 -10.51 -10.34 6.16
N GLY A 540 -10.15 -9.21 6.78
CA GLY A 540 -9.16 -8.26 6.27
C GLY A 540 -8.00 -8.03 7.24
N PHE A 541 -7.68 -6.76 7.50
CA PHE A 541 -6.59 -6.37 8.40
C PHE A 541 -6.83 -6.78 9.87
N GLY A 542 -8.06 -7.13 10.24
CA GLY A 542 -8.43 -7.62 11.56
C GLY A 542 -8.31 -9.13 11.75
N SER A 543 -7.93 -9.90 10.71
CA SER A 543 -7.80 -11.37 10.80
C SER A 543 -6.86 -11.88 11.88
N GLN A 544 -5.90 -11.06 12.32
CA GLN A 544 -4.93 -11.38 13.38
C GLN A 544 -5.12 -10.50 14.62
N ALA A 545 -6.21 -9.74 14.70
CA ALA A 545 -6.59 -9.00 15.90
C ALA A 545 -7.19 -9.95 16.95
N THR A 546 -7.10 -9.57 18.21
CA THR A 546 -7.77 -10.29 19.31
C THR A 546 -9.28 -10.16 19.21
N VAL A 547 -9.76 -9.00 18.77
CA VAL A 547 -11.19 -8.69 18.60
C VAL A 547 -11.40 -8.02 17.25
N ALA A 548 -12.44 -8.42 16.53
CA ALA A 548 -12.84 -7.78 15.27
C ALA A 548 -14.34 -7.47 15.34
N ILE A 549 -14.70 -6.20 15.21
CA ILE A 549 -16.09 -5.72 15.33
C ILE A 549 -16.50 -5.11 14.00
N GLY A 550 -17.37 -5.82 13.28
CA GLY A 550 -17.98 -5.33 12.04
C GLY A 550 -19.10 -4.34 12.30
N CYS A 551 -19.12 -3.24 11.56
CA CYS A 551 -20.12 -2.18 11.68
C CYS A 551 -20.79 -1.87 10.33
N ASN A 552 -21.92 -1.17 10.36
CA ASN A 552 -22.60 -0.64 9.16
C ASN A 552 -22.82 0.87 9.22
N THR A 553 -22.60 1.48 10.39
CA THR A 553 -22.79 2.92 10.62
C THR A 553 -21.66 3.45 11.50
N ASP A 554 -21.43 4.77 11.45
CA ASP A 554 -20.44 5.42 12.31
C ASP A 554 -20.86 5.37 13.79
N GLU A 555 -22.15 5.31 14.09
CA GLU A 555 -22.67 5.12 15.46
C GLU A 555 -22.29 3.75 16.02
N GLU A 556 -22.42 2.69 15.21
CA GLU A 556 -21.94 1.35 15.56
C GLU A 556 -20.42 1.33 15.76
N VAL A 557 -19.65 2.09 14.96
CA VAL A 557 -18.20 2.22 15.17
C VAL A 557 -17.90 2.87 16.52
N VAL A 558 -18.63 3.93 16.91
CA VAL A 558 -18.46 4.58 18.23
C VAL A 558 -18.76 3.58 19.35
N SER A 559 -19.85 2.81 19.25
CA SER A 559 -20.20 1.77 20.21
C SER A 559 -19.14 0.66 20.28
N GLY A 560 -18.69 0.17 19.13
CA GLY A 560 -17.68 -0.87 19.00
C GLY A 560 -16.32 -0.45 19.55
N VAL A 561 -15.91 0.82 19.34
CA VAL A 561 -14.69 1.35 19.97
C VAL A 561 -14.81 1.37 21.48
N ARG A 562 -15.95 1.82 22.01
CA ARG A 562 -16.20 1.82 23.46
C ARG A 562 -16.17 0.39 24.02
N GLN A 563 -16.78 -0.57 23.34
CA GLN A 563 -16.79 -1.98 23.72
C GLN A 563 -15.37 -2.56 23.71
N ALA A 564 -14.63 -2.37 22.60
CA ALA A 564 -13.25 -2.86 22.47
C ALA A 564 -12.32 -2.25 23.51
N VAL A 565 -12.45 -0.95 23.82
CA VAL A 565 -11.57 -0.24 24.75
C VAL A 565 -11.91 -0.56 26.21
N ASN A 566 -13.17 -0.61 26.60
CA ASN A 566 -13.53 -0.76 28.01
C ASN A 566 -13.85 -2.22 28.41
N GLY A 567 -14.04 -3.10 27.42
CA GLY A 567 -14.56 -4.43 27.63
C GLY A 567 -16.08 -4.42 27.73
N ASP A 568 -16.66 -5.61 27.67
CA ASP A 568 -18.07 -5.85 27.94
C ASP A 568 -18.17 -7.04 28.91
N THR A 569 -19.01 -6.94 29.93
CA THR A 569 -19.22 -8.05 30.87
C THR A 569 -20.18 -9.09 30.32
N ASP A 570 -21.01 -8.71 29.35
CA ASP A 570 -22.10 -9.54 28.82
C ASP A 570 -21.69 -10.25 27.52
N ASP A 571 -20.73 -9.71 26.78
CA ASP A 571 -20.19 -10.28 25.55
C ASP A 571 -18.83 -10.96 25.78
N SER A 572 -18.84 -12.30 25.77
CA SER A 572 -17.62 -13.12 25.94
C SER A 572 -16.56 -12.95 24.85
N SER A 573 -16.88 -12.26 23.74
CA SER A 573 -15.95 -12.04 22.63
C SER A 573 -14.90 -10.97 22.90
N VAL A 574 -15.16 -10.04 23.83
CA VAL A 574 -14.24 -8.95 24.21
C VAL A 574 -13.70 -9.21 25.63
N PRO A 575 -12.39 -9.09 25.88
CA PRO A 575 -11.86 -9.19 27.24
C PRO A 575 -12.54 -8.19 28.18
N ALA A 576 -12.85 -8.60 29.42
CA ALA A 576 -13.59 -7.78 30.39
C ALA A 576 -12.93 -6.42 30.74
N GLY A 577 -11.61 -6.30 30.54
CA GLY A 577 -10.87 -5.03 30.69
C GLY A 577 -10.60 -4.29 29.38
N GLY A 578 -11.20 -4.73 28.28
CA GLY A 578 -10.95 -4.31 26.90
C GLY A 578 -9.57 -4.71 26.39
N VAL A 579 -9.25 -4.28 25.17
CA VAL A 579 -7.95 -4.48 24.53
C VAL A 579 -6.97 -3.33 24.81
N ASP A 580 -5.69 -3.53 24.50
CA ASP A 580 -4.67 -2.50 24.67
C ASP A 580 -4.61 -1.53 23.48
N PHE A 581 -4.74 -2.05 22.26
CA PHE A 581 -4.70 -1.27 21.02
C PHE A 581 -6.00 -1.41 20.21
N THR A 582 -6.69 -0.31 19.93
CA THR A 582 -7.87 -0.31 19.06
C THR A 582 -7.62 0.55 17.83
N TRP A 583 -7.79 -0.02 16.64
CA TRP A 583 -7.89 0.73 15.40
C TRP A 583 -9.34 0.77 14.93
N ALA A 584 -9.81 1.93 14.50
CA ALA A 584 -11.17 2.10 14.00
C ALA A 584 -11.26 3.09 12.84
N ARG A 585 -12.36 3.06 12.09
CA ARG A 585 -12.60 3.99 10.98
C ARG A 585 -14.04 4.48 10.91
N LEU A 586 -14.20 5.81 10.87
CA LEU A 586 -15.46 6.48 10.52
C LEU A 586 -15.51 6.72 9.01
N ARG A 587 -16.67 6.54 8.37
CA ARG A 587 -16.81 6.63 6.91
C ARG A 587 -17.82 7.68 6.44
N GLY A 588 -18.62 8.27 7.33
CA GLY A 588 -19.69 9.19 6.96
C GLY A 588 -19.21 10.35 6.07
N LEU A 589 -18.08 10.97 6.42
CA LEU A 589 -17.55 12.11 5.70
C LEU A 589 -17.01 11.76 4.30
N GLU A 590 -16.30 10.63 4.13
CA GLU A 590 -15.85 10.20 2.79
C GLU A 590 -16.98 9.75 1.87
N ILE A 591 -18.07 9.20 2.44
CA ILE A 591 -19.26 8.82 1.69
C ILE A 591 -19.94 10.08 1.15
N LEU A 592 -20.21 11.08 2.01
CA LEU A 592 -20.84 12.33 1.59
C LEU A 592 -20.01 13.05 0.52
N ARG A 593 -18.68 13.07 0.66
CA ARG A 593 -17.80 13.76 -0.27
C ARG A 593 -17.53 12.99 -1.57
N GLY A 594 -18.09 11.81 -1.72
CA GLY A 594 -17.92 10.95 -2.89
C GLY A 594 -16.49 10.43 -3.08
N TRP A 595 -15.73 10.27 -1.99
CA TRP A 595 -14.37 9.72 -2.03
C TRP A 595 -14.37 8.20 -2.18
N CYS A 596 -15.48 7.55 -1.84
CA CYS A 596 -15.67 6.13 -2.03
C CYS A 596 -16.79 5.85 -3.04
N ASN A 597 -16.51 4.97 -4.00
CA ASN A 597 -17.49 4.53 -5.00
C ASN A 597 -18.16 3.19 -4.63
N ARG A 598 -17.87 2.66 -3.45
CA ARG A 598 -18.17 1.26 -3.07
C ARG A 598 -18.52 1.13 -1.58
N ARG A 599 -19.71 0.64 -1.25
CA ARG A 599 -20.04 0.18 0.12
C ARG A 599 -19.75 -1.33 0.25
N PRO A 600 -19.11 -1.80 1.35
CA PRO A 600 -19.03 -3.21 1.68
C PRO A 600 -20.45 -3.76 1.88
N ASP A 601 -20.80 -4.85 1.19
CA ASP A 601 -22.05 -5.57 1.39
C ASP A 601 -21.89 -6.56 2.56
N PRO A 602 -22.86 -6.63 3.51
CA PRO A 602 -22.79 -7.54 4.66
C PRO A 602 -22.88 -9.03 4.30
N ASN A 603 -23.44 -9.40 3.14
CA ASN A 603 -23.59 -10.80 2.72
C ASN A 603 -22.54 -11.25 1.68
N ASN A 604 -22.00 -10.32 0.87
CA ASN A 604 -21.02 -10.63 -0.18
C ASN A 604 -19.82 -9.66 -0.14
N ALA A 605 -18.72 -10.07 0.49
CA ALA A 605 -17.51 -9.24 0.62
C ALA A 605 -16.85 -8.79 -0.71
N ASN A 606 -17.21 -9.42 -1.83
CA ASN A 606 -16.67 -9.09 -3.17
C ASN A 606 -17.64 -8.31 -4.08
N GLU A 607 -18.90 -8.14 -3.68
CA GLU A 607 -19.86 -7.30 -4.41
C GLU A 607 -20.01 -5.98 -3.64
N SER A 608 -19.26 -4.99 -4.07
CA SER A 608 -19.48 -3.64 -3.58
C SER A 608 -20.66 -3.01 -4.32
N THR A 609 -21.70 -2.58 -3.62
CA THR A 609 -22.75 -1.77 -4.24
C THR A 609 -22.13 -0.43 -4.69
N ALA A 610 -22.31 -0.10 -5.97
CA ALA A 610 -21.93 1.22 -6.47
C ALA A 610 -22.84 2.27 -5.82
N ILE A 611 -22.24 3.26 -5.16
CA ILE A 611 -23.01 4.40 -4.65
C ILE A 611 -23.32 5.29 -5.86
N MET A 612 -24.59 5.47 -6.19
CA MET A 612 -24.99 6.51 -7.15
C MET A 612 -24.81 7.86 -6.47
N HIS A 613 -23.85 8.65 -6.94
CA HIS A 613 -23.72 10.05 -6.55
C HIS A 613 -24.87 10.84 -7.16
N PRO A 614 -25.47 11.81 -6.44
CA PRO A 614 -26.30 12.83 -7.08
C PRO A 614 -25.43 13.53 -8.14
N VAL A 615 -25.93 13.61 -9.37
CA VAL A 615 -25.28 14.36 -10.44
C VAL A 615 -25.23 15.82 -10.00
N GLU A 616 -24.04 16.43 -9.96
CA GLU A 616 -23.94 17.88 -9.91
C GLU A 616 -24.43 18.42 -11.26
N ASP A 617 -25.69 18.86 -11.28
CA ASP A 617 -26.33 19.47 -12.45
C ASP A 617 -25.55 20.72 -12.89
N THR A 618 -24.77 20.56 -13.95
CA THR A 618 -24.29 21.68 -14.77
C THR A 618 -24.98 21.64 -16.12
N THR A 619 -26.31 21.64 -16.17
CA THR A 619 -27.07 22.01 -17.37
C THR A 619 -28.52 22.30 -17.02
N VAL A 620 -28.95 23.52 -17.31
CA VAL A 620 -30.35 23.94 -17.33
C VAL A 620 -31.05 23.17 -18.44
N GLU A 621 -32.03 22.33 -18.12
CA GLU A 621 -33.13 22.04 -19.03
C GLU A 621 -34.39 21.60 -18.29
N THR A 622 -35.45 22.37 -18.53
CA THR A 622 -36.82 22.21 -18.08
C THR A 622 -37.40 20.90 -18.60
N THR A 623 -37.94 20.03 -17.73
CA THR A 623 -39.28 19.42 -17.88
C THR A 623 -39.62 18.52 -16.68
N SER A 624 -40.81 18.75 -16.15
CA SER A 624 -41.48 18.00 -15.09
C SER A 624 -41.92 16.60 -15.55
N THR A 625 -41.72 15.57 -14.73
CA THR A 625 -42.72 14.54 -14.42
C THR A 625 -42.28 13.67 -13.24
N ALA A 626 -43.27 13.13 -12.53
CA ALA A 626 -43.20 12.76 -11.12
C ALA A 626 -42.91 11.27 -10.84
N ALA A 627 -42.55 11.05 -9.58
CA ALA A 627 -42.87 9.92 -8.70
C ALA A 627 -41.98 8.66 -8.71
N GLY A 628 -41.15 8.58 -7.65
CA GLY A 628 -41.23 7.48 -6.68
C GLY A 628 -39.98 6.60 -6.55
N THR A 629 -39.12 6.85 -5.55
CA THR A 629 -38.64 5.84 -4.57
C THR A 629 -37.67 6.45 -3.53
N SER A 630 -37.95 6.15 -2.25
CA SER A 630 -37.10 6.15 -1.04
C SER A 630 -36.26 7.38 -0.67
N ALA A 631 -36.61 7.96 0.48
CA ALA A 631 -35.92 9.03 1.19
C ALA A 631 -34.45 8.69 1.55
N LEU A 632 -33.49 9.36 0.90
CA LEU A 632 -32.17 9.64 1.49
C LEU A 632 -32.21 11.08 2.03
N SER A 633 -31.90 11.25 3.31
CA SER A 633 -31.83 12.55 3.98
C SER A 633 -30.78 13.45 3.32
N ASN A 634 -31.21 14.62 2.84
CA ASN A 634 -30.33 15.71 2.40
C ASN A 634 -29.64 16.36 3.62
N SER A 635 -28.70 15.68 4.27
CA SER A 635 -27.89 16.28 5.34
C SER A 635 -26.88 17.25 4.74
N THR A 636 -26.74 18.45 5.34
CA THR A 636 -25.75 19.42 4.86
C THR A 636 -24.32 18.99 5.21
N PHE A 637 -23.33 19.50 4.46
CA PHE A 637 -21.92 19.21 4.71
C PHE A 637 -21.48 19.59 6.14
N SER A 638 -21.97 20.73 6.63
CA SER A 638 -21.74 21.20 8.00
C SER A 638 -22.32 20.26 9.07
N GLU A 639 -23.53 19.73 8.85
CA GLU A 639 -24.16 18.76 9.76
C GLU A 639 -23.35 17.47 9.85
N THR A 640 -22.88 16.93 8.72
CA THR A 640 -22.08 15.70 8.71
C THR A 640 -20.72 15.90 9.39
N VAL A 641 -20.09 17.07 9.22
CA VAL A 641 -18.86 17.40 9.95
C VAL A 641 -19.15 17.49 11.46
N SER A 642 -20.25 18.11 11.85
CA SER A 642 -20.66 18.23 13.26
C SER A 642 -20.93 16.85 13.89
N GLU A 643 -21.62 15.97 13.18
CA GLU A 643 -21.87 14.59 13.59
C GLU A 643 -20.57 13.80 13.74
N MET A 644 -19.67 13.93 12.76
CA MET A 644 -18.33 13.34 12.83
C MET A 644 -17.56 13.83 14.07
N VAL A 645 -17.60 15.14 14.38
CA VAL A 645 -16.90 15.69 15.56
C VAL A 645 -17.54 15.19 16.85
N SER A 646 -18.86 15.05 16.88
CA SER A 646 -19.60 14.43 17.98
C SER A 646 -19.15 12.98 18.21
N HIS A 647 -18.99 12.18 17.15
CA HIS A 647 -18.46 10.82 17.24
C HIS A 647 -17.05 10.77 17.83
N ILE A 648 -16.13 11.63 17.35
CA ILE A 648 -14.77 11.73 17.91
C ILE A 648 -14.80 12.10 19.39
N THR A 649 -15.67 13.05 19.76
CA THR A 649 -15.82 13.53 21.15
C THR A 649 -16.31 12.41 22.06
N ARG A 650 -17.35 11.67 21.65
CA ARG A 650 -17.89 10.53 22.40
C ARG A 650 -16.87 9.41 22.56
N ILE A 651 -16.08 9.12 21.52
CA ILE A 651 -14.96 8.18 21.61
C ILE A 651 -13.97 8.67 22.67
N TYR A 652 -13.50 9.92 22.59
CA TYR A 652 -12.53 10.50 23.53
C TYR A 652 -13.02 10.50 25.00
N GLU A 653 -14.30 10.78 25.23
CA GLU A 653 -14.91 10.74 26.56
C GLU A 653 -14.98 9.34 27.15
N SER A 654 -15.14 8.32 26.31
CA SER A 654 -15.16 6.91 26.72
C SER A 654 -13.77 6.34 27.05
N LEU A 655 -12.69 7.05 26.71
CA LEU A 655 -11.32 6.54 26.89
C LEU A 655 -10.90 6.61 28.36
N PRO A 656 -10.28 5.55 28.90
CA PRO A 656 -9.70 5.58 30.23
C PRO A 656 -8.46 6.48 30.28
N ALA A 657 -8.06 6.88 31.50
CA ALA A 657 -6.87 7.70 31.70
C ALA A 657 -5.59 7.00 31.18
N CYS A 658 -4.61 7.80 30.75
CA CYS A 658 -3.37 7.32 30.14
C CYS A 658 -3.57 6.60 28.80
N THR A 659 -4.59 7.00 28.03
CA THR A 659 -4.83 6.51 26.67
C THR A 659 -4.23 7.48 25.66
N LEU A 660 -3.36 7.00 24.77
CA LEU A 660 -2.92 7.76 23.61
C LEU A 660 -4.03 7.71 22.55
N PHE A 661 -4.58 8.87 22.19
CA PHE A 661 -5.60 8.97 21.16
C PHE A 661 -5.02 9.66 19.91
N VAL A 662 -5.09 8.96 18.79
CA VAL A 662 -4.60 9.42 17.48
C VAL A 662 -5.77 9.43 16.51
N VAL A 663 -6.04 10.57 15.90
CA VAL A 663 -7.02 10.70 14.82
C VAL A 663 -6.27 11.07 13.54
N TYR A 664 -6.57 10.45 12.41
CA TYR A 664 -5.95 10.81 11.13
C TYR A 664 -6.88 10.57 9.94
N SER A 665 -6.73 11.38 8.90
CA SER A 665 -7.58 11.32 7.70
C SER A 665 -7.24 10.15 6.76
N GLY A 666 -5.97 9.74 6.73
CA GLY A 666 -5.46 8.75 5.79
C GLY A 666 -4.98 9.39 4.49
N THR A 667 -5.89 9.64 3.54
CA THR A 667 -5.61 10.38 2.28
C THR A 667 -6.33 11.73 2.28
N GLY A 668 -5.85 12.67 1.47
CA GLY A 668 -6.64 13.83 1.04
C GLY A 668 -7.62 13.45 -0.08
N ASP A 669 -8.18 14.43 -0.80
CA ASP A 669 -9.16 14.21 -1.86
C ASP A 669 -8.62 13.34 -3.02
N PRO A 670 -9.11 12.09 -3.19
CA PRO A 670 -8.61 11.19 -4.21
C PRO A 670 -9.42 11.23 -5.52
N ARG A 671 -10.52 12.01 -5.60
CA ARG A 671 -11.46 11.96 -6.72
C ARG A 671 -10.80 12.28 -8.06
N GLU A 672 -9.96 13.31 -8.07
CA GLU A 672 -9.24 13.70 -9.29
C GLU A 672 -8.21 12.65 -9.72
N VAL A 673 -7.57 11.97 -8.76
CA VAL A 673 -6.67 10.83 -9.05
C VAL A 673 -7.46 9.71 -9.72
N HIS A 674 -8.61 9.33 -9.17
CA HIS A 674 -9.46 8.28 -9.75
C HIS A 674 -9.94 8.66 -11.16
N ARG A 675 -10.37 9.91 -11.36
CA ARG A 675 -10.81 10.43 -12.67
C ARG A 675 -9.70 10.32 -13.71
N LEU A 676 -8.50 10.83 -13.40
CA LEU A 676 -7.35 10.81 -14.30
C LEU A 676 -6.80 9.40 -14.54
N GLN A 677 -6.81 8.52 -13.53
CA GLN A 677 -6.45 7.12 -13.72
C GLN A 677 -7.46 6.37 -14.60
N GLY A 678 -8.76 6.69 -14.48
CA GLY A 678 -9.80 6.19 -15.37
C GLY A 678 -9.56 6.60 -16.82
N LEU A 679 -9.27 7.89 -17.05
CA LEU A 679 -8.88 8.41 -18.37
C LEU A 679 -7.63 7.72 -18.93
N LEU A 680 -6.59 7.53 -18.11
CA LEU A 680 -5.38 6.83 -18.50
C LEU A 680 -5.66 5.36 -18.88
N LYS A 681 -6.57 4.69 -18.17
CA LYS A 681 -6.99 3.32 -18.48
C LYS A 681 -7.69 3.24 -19.83
N THR A 682 -8.61 4.18 -20.10
CA THR A 682 -9.30 4.28 -21.40
C THR A 682 -8.29 4.52 -22.53
N HIS A 683 -7.40 5.50 -22.39
CA HIS A 683 -6.35 5.77 -23.37
C HIS A 683 -5.49 4.53 -23.63
N ARG A 684 -5.02 3.85 -22.58
CA ARG A 684 -4.22 2.62 -22.73
C ARG A 684 -4.97 1.52 -23.47
N LYS A 685 -6.25 1.33 -23.18
CA LYS A 685 -7.09 0.32 -23.83
C LYS A 685 -7.25 0.62 -25.33
N GLU A 686 -7.57 1.87 -25.68
CA GLU A 686 -7.76 2.28 -27.08
C GLU A 686 -6.44 2.26 -27.88
N PHE A 687 -5.35 2.68 -27.25
CA PHE A 687 -4.01 2.66 -27.83
C PHE A 687 -3.51 1.23 -28.05
N GLN A 688 -3.71 0.33 -27.09
CA GLN A 688 -3.40 -1.10 -27.23
C GLN A 688 -4.27 -1.80 -28.29
N ALA A 689 -5.51 -1.33 -28.48
CA ALA A 689 -6.40 -1.80 -29.55
C ALA A 689 -6.02 -1.28 -30.95
N GLY A 690 -4.91 -0.54 -31.09
CA GLY A 690 -4.41 -0.05 -32.38
C GLY A 690 -5.18 1.15 -32.94
N THR A 691 -5.95 1.87 -32.11
CA THR A 691 -6.70 3.04 -32.56
C THR A 691 -5.75 4.19 -32.91
N PRO A 692 -5.83 4.78 -34.12
CA PRO A 692 -4.98 5.92 -34.50
C PRO A 692 -5.18 7.11 -33.56
N TRP A 693 -4.11 7.86 -33.29
CA TRP A 693 -4.09 8.97 -32.32
C TRP A 693 -5.25 9.98 -32.47
N ASP A 694 -5.63 10.29 -33.71
CA ASP A 694 -6.68 11.27 -34.00
C ASP A 694 -8.09 10.79 -33.64
N LYS A 695 -8.28 9.47 -33.50
CA LYS A 695 -9.55 8.82 -33.15
C LYS A 695 -9.63 8.39 -31.69
N LEU A 696 -8.61 8.65 -30.88
CA LEU A 696 -8.62 8.34 -29.45
C LEU A 696 -9.63 9.26 -28.74
N THR A 697 -10.47 8.65 -27.90
CA THR A 697 -11.44 9.37 -27.06
C THR A 697 -10.71 10.20 -26.00
N VAL A 698 -9.61 9.66 -25.49
CA VAL A 698 -8.77 10.32 -24.49
C VAL A 698 -7.36 10.41 -25.03
N LYS A 699 -6.87 11.61 -25.31
CA LYS A 699 -5.46 11.85 -25.67
C LYS A 699 -4.65 12.05 -24.39
N TRP A 700 -3.67 11.19 -24.15
CA TRP A 700 -2.83 11.28 -22.97
C TRP A 700 -1.48 11.89 -23.32
N THR A 701 -1.24 13.12 -22.87
CA THR A 701 -0.01 13.87 -23.13
C THR A 701 0.71 14.21 -21.81
N ASP A 702 1.85 14.89 -21.92
CA ASP A 702 2.61 15.42 -20.77
C ASP A 702 1.73 16.28 -19.84
N ARG A 703 0.70 16.95 -20.38
CA ARG A 703 -0.24 17.76 -19.58
C ARG A 703 -1.06 16.89 -18.63
N GLU A 704 -1.66 15.81 -19.13
CA GLU A 704 -2.45 14.89 -18.32
C GLU A 704 -1.56 14.12 -17.34
N GLU A 705 -0.33 13.79 -17.73
CA GLU A 705 0.66 13.17 -16.83
C GLU A 705 1.04 14.10 -15.67
N GLN A 706 1.32 15.37 -15.95
CA GLN A 706 1.58 16.39 -14.92
C GLN A 706 0.36 16.62 -14.03
N ALA A 707 -0.85 16.67 -14.61
CA ALA A 707 -2.09 16.79 -13.85
C ALA A 707 -2.28 15.60 -12.90
N LEU A 708 -2.03 14.36 -13.36
CA LEU A 708 -2.12 13.16 -12.54
C LEU A 708 -1.09 13.18 -11.40
N LYS A 709 0.11 13.68 -11.67
CA LYS A 709 1.14 13.84 -10.65
C LYS A 709 0.72 14.85 -9.57
N LYS A 710 0.24 16.04 -9.96
CA LYS A 710 -0.28 17.06 -9.04
C LYS A 710 -1.46 16.53 -8.21
N ALA A 711 -2.40 15.84 -8.86
CA ALA A 711 -3.53 15.21 -8.19
C ALA A 711 -3.08 14.16 -7.16
N CYS A 712 -2.09 13.34 -7.48
CA CYS A 712 -1.53 12.37 -6.54
C CYS A 712 -0.80 13.04 -5.37
N GLU A 713 -0.15 14.17 -5.59
CA GLU A 713 0.49 14.93 -4.51
C GLU A 713 -0.55 15.51 -3.55
N ARG A 714 -1.62 16.12 -4.07
CA ARG A 714 -2.74 16.62 -3.27
C ARG A 714 -3.50 15.52 -2.54
N ALA A 715 -3.81 14.40 -3.20
CA ALA A 715 -4.46 13.25 -2.56
C ALA A 715 -3.63 12.61 -1.43
N ARG A 716 -2.33 12.93 -1.35
CA ARG A 716 -1.46 12.49 -0.26
C ARG A 716 -1.40 13.47 0.91
N GLU A 717 -1.95 14.68 0.77
CA GLU A 717 -2.00 15.67 1.85
C GLU A 717 -3.22 15.39 2.74
N GLY A 718 -2.98 14.78 3.90
CA GLY A 718 -3.97 14.58 4.94
C GLY A 718 -3.65 15.39 6.20
N CYS A 719 -4.52 15.25 7.20
CA CYS A 719 -4.33 15.75 8.56
C CYS A 719 -4.35 14.64 9.62
N GLY A 720 -3.88 14.98 10.82
CA GLY A 720 -4.05 14.16 12.03
C GLY A 720 -3.95 14.97 13.33
N PHE A 721 -4.35 14.34 14.42
CA PHE A 721 -4.46 14.91 15.77
C PHE A 721 -3.95 13.88 16.78
N LEU A 722 -3.26 14.36 17.82
CA LEU A 722 -2.73 13.50 18.87
C LEU A 722 -2.96 14.12 20.24
N CYS A 723 -3.46 13.34 21.19
CA CYS A 723 -3.52 13.72 22.59
C CYS A 723 -3.36 12.50 23.51
N VAL A 724 -3.19 12.76 24.80
CA VAL A 724 -3.25 11.74 25.85
C VAL A 724 -4.40 12.11 26.77
N LYS A 725 -5.39 11.24 26.88
CA LYS A 725 -6.55 11.41 27.76
C LYS A 725 -6.13 11.37 29.22
#